data_AF-A0A3N1V8Y1-F1
#
_entry.id   AF-A0A3N1V8Y1-F1
#
_cell.length_a   1.000
_cell.length_b   1.000
_cell.length_c   1.000
_cell.angle_alpha   90.00
_cell.angle_beta   90.00
_cell.angle_gamma   90.00
#
_symmetry.space_group_name_H-M   'P 1'
#
loop_
_entity.id
_entity.type
_entity.pdbx_description
1 polymer ?
#
loop_
_entity_poly.entity_id
_entity_poly.type
_entity_poly.pdbx_seq_one_letter_code
_entity_poly.pdbx_strand_id
1 'polypeptide(L)'
;MAQGTVQVTHGGSSRWRRRSGEYPTLAAALAVAGDGDVLSIAPGTYRENLVLDHAVTLRGPEGSVGSVRIAPLDGVALTVRASAVVQDLHLEGQDRAAPALLVEEGSPELTDLRVSTRSAAGIEVRGGARPLVRRCTVENPAGVGISVLDGGGGVFEECEVVAAGQTGVSVRGGGRPRLERCRIHHASGAGIAVTGEGSGLEALGCEVYEINGTGVQIAARAAARLTDCAVHRTTADGVTLDTDAVLTLAGCDIHDIPENAVDLRSRSVLTLSRTTVRRFGRNGLSVWDPGTRVDAESCEIHDSTGDYPAVWISDGATASLSSCRVHDVPDAVFVLDRGSRADVVDSDLSQVRNTAVSVSDGATAQVDDCRIREAATGAWFRDHGSGGTLANCTIDAVQTGVIVTKGADPALERCTVSSPSEAGFYVSAGGRGTFQSCRVTGSSGFGFHVIDGCRTTLTRCHTERCARGGYEFAEDGPVAEDCTSDESGPRLAAQSAGAGPLTAERAGIRTVGAVRGPAVEAAAPVPSPRGVEEADREPAAARGSGEVLGQLDALVGLDSVKREVRALTDMIEVGRRRQQAGLKAASVRRHLVFTGSPGTGKTTVARLYGEILASLGVLERGHLVEVSRVDLVGEHIGSTAIRTQEAFDRARGGVLFIDEAYALAPEDSGRDFGREAIDTLVKLMEDHRDAVVVIVAGYTAEMDRFLTVNPGVASRFSRTITFGDYGPQELLRIVEQQAEEHEYRLGEGTEKALLTYFTDLPKGPAFGNGRTARQTFESMVERHAGRVAQLSDPGTDELTLLFPEDLPTLPVLPAPC
;
A
#
# COMPACT_ATOMS: atom_id res chain seq x y z
N MET A 1 38.54 -11.18 38.93
CA MET A 1 38.15 -11.48 40.33
C MET A 1 36.72 -11.01 40.48
N ALA A 2 35.78 -11.93 40.70
CA ALA A 2 34.40 -11.57 41.04
C ALA A 2 34.44 -10.78 42.36
N GLN A 3 33.88 -9.58 42.39
CA GLN A 3 33.77 -8.77 43.59
C GLN A 3 32.32 -8.84 44.04
N GLY A 4 32.00 -9.79 44.91
CA GLY A 4 30.67 -9.92 45.51
C GLY A 4 30.57 -11.20 46.34
N THR A 5 29.96 -11.13 47.52
CA THR A 5 29.62 -12.29 48.35
C THR A 5 28.14 -12.63 48.15
N VAL A 6 27.79 -13.90 48.26
CA VAL A 6 26.38 -14.37 48.17
C VAL A 6 25.98 -14.96 49.50
N GLN A 7 24.89 -14.49 50.08
CA GLN A 7 24.33 -15.03 51.32
C GLN A 7 23.14 -15.93 51.03
N VAL A 8 23.21 -17.19 51.45
CA VAL A 8 22.11 -18.16 51.31
C VAL A 8 21.37 -18.27 52.65
N THR A 9 20.07 -18.03 52.63
CA THR A 9 19.17 -18.19 53.78
C THR A 9 18.23 -19.37 53.53
N HIS A 10 18.42 -20.45 54.29
CA HIS A 10 17.63 -21.67 54.09
C HIS A 10 16.19 -21.56 54.63
N GLY A 11 15.20 -21.97 53.84
CA GLY A 11 13.76 -21.81 54.10
C GLY A 11 13.11 -22.84 55.04
N GLY A 12 13.87 -23.83 55.53
CA GLY A 12 13.32 -24.96 56.29
C GLY A 12 12.65 -24.60 57.64
N SER A 13 11.50 -25.21 57.92
CA SER A 13 10.71 -25.07 59.17
C SER A 13 11.40 -25.60 60.44
N SER A 14 12.57 -26.22 60.31
CA SER A 14 13.35 -26.75 61.44
C SER A 14 14.30 -25.67 61.98
N ARG A 15 14.21 -25.39 63.29
CA ARG A 15 15.07 -24.44 64.02
C ARG A 15 16.58 -24.67 63.84
N TRP A 16 17.00 -25.84 63.33
CA TRP A 16 18.39 -26.24 63.16
C TRP A 16 18.99 -25.93 61.78
N ARG A 17 18.17 -25.56 60.77
CA ARG A 17 18.63 -25.24 59.40
C ARG A 17 18.74 -23.75 59.08
N ARG A 18 18.46 -22.83 60.01
CA ARG A 18 18.68 -21.38 59.82
C ARG A 18 20.15 -20.98 59.97
N ARG A 19 21.05 -21.60 59.20
CA ARG A 19 22.44 -21.11 59.06
C ARG A 19 22.53 -20.36 57.75
N SER A 20 22.90 -19.09 57.81
CA SER A 20 23.30 -18.32 56.63
C SER A 20 24.70 -18.74 56.23
N GLY A 21 24.87 -19.24 55.01
CA GLY A 21 26.20 -19.51 54.42
C GLY A 21 26.61 -18.37 53.51
N GLU A 22 27.87 -17.92 53.62
CA GLU A 22 28.47 -16.99 52.67
C GLU A 22 29.29 -17.74 51.63
N TYR A 23 29.04 -17.46 50.36
CA TYR A 23 29.69 -18.12 49.23
C TYR A 23 30.40 -17.10 48.34
N PRO A 24 31.55 -17.48 47.76
CA PRO A 24 32.33 -16.59 46.89
C PRO A 24 31.79 -16.47 45.47
N THR A 25 30.89 -17.36 45.03
CA THR A 25 30.27 -17.37 43.69
C THR A 25 28.79 -17.75 43.77
N LEU A 26 28.01 -17.35 42.78
CA LEU A 26 26.58 -17.69 42.67
C LEU A 26 26.39 -19.17 42.38
N ALA A 27 27.22 -19.77 41.52
CA ALA A 27 27.17 -21.21 41.23
C ALA A 27 27.41 -22.06 42.48
N ALA A 28 28.34 -21.65 43.36
CA ALA A 28 28.59 -22.38 44.61
C ALA A 28 27.41 -22.25 45.59
N ALA A 29 26.76 -21.10 45.63
CA ALA A 29 25.55 -20.88 46.42
C ALA A 29 24.35 -21.69 45.89
N LEU A 30 24.18 -21.74 44.57
CA LEU A 30 23.11 -22.51 43.92
C LEU A 30 23.27 -24.02 44.09
N ALA A 31 24.51 -24.54 44.04
CA ALA A 31 24.79 -25.97 44.19
C ALA A 31 24.40 -26.55 45.56
N VAL A 32 24.22 -25.71 46.58
CA VAL A 32 23.83 -26.10 47.95
C VAL A 32 22.43 -25.62 48.33
N ALA A 33 21.83 -24.77 47.52
CA ALA A 33 20.48 -24.26 47.75
C ALA A 33 19.46 -25.33 47.36
N GLY A 34 18.43 -25.49 48.19
CA GLY A 34 17.26 -26.31 47.90
C GLY A 34 16.01 -25.45 47.66
N ASP A 35 14.91 -26.12 47.33
CA ASP A 35 13.63 -25.45 47.09
C ASP A 35 13.20 -24.59 48.31
N GLY A 36 12.80 -23.35 48.03
CA GLY A 36 12.38 -22.36 49.02
C GLY A 36 13.51 -21.56 49.68
N ASP A 37 14.78 -21.81 49.33
CA ASP A 37 15.90 -21.02 49.86
C ASP A 37 15.99 -19.64 49.20
N VAL A 38 16.47 -18.65 49.96
CA VAL A 38 16.62 -17.26 49.51
C VAL A 38 18.10 -16.91 49.41
N LEU A 39 18.55 -16.51 48.23
CA LEU A 39 19.91 -16.09 47.92
C LEU A 39 19.93 -14.56 47.76
N SER A 40 20.48 -13.88 48.76
CA SER A 40 20.73 -12.44 48.74
C SER A 40 22.10 -12.15 48.16
N ILE A 41 22.13 -11.40 47.06
CA ILE A 41 23.33 -11.17 46.27
C ILE A 41 23.87 -9.77 46.59
N ALA A 42 25.15 -9.67 46.98
CA ALA A 42 25.79 -8.37 47.17
C ALA A 42 26.03 -7.67 45.82
N PRO A 43 26.05 -6.32 45.79
CA PRO A 43 26.43 -5.58 44.60
C PRO A 43 27.78 -6.04 44.04
N GLY A 44 27.85 -6.25 42.73
CA GLY A 44 29.00 -6.87 42.10
C GLY A 44 28.77 -7.26 40.66
N THR A 45 29.87 -7.58 39.97
CA THR A 45 29.82 -8.23 38.64
C THR A 45 30.22 -9.70 38.76
N TYR A 46 29.31 -10.56 38.34
CA TYR A 46 29.41 -12.02 38.35
C TYR A 46 29.57 -12.50 36.91
N ARG A 47 30.69 -13.17 36.63
CA ARG A 47 31.05 -13.66 35.28
C ARG A 47 30.90 -15.18 35.19
N GLU A 48 29.71 -15.65 35.47
CA GLU A 48 29.36 -17.06 35.52
C GLU A 48 27.97 -17.27 34.92
N ASN A 49 27.75 -18.42 34.30
CA ASN A 49 26.48 -18.80 33.69
C ASN A 49 25.62 -19.43 34.80
N LEU A 50 24.41 -18.92 35.01
CA LEU A 50 23.55 -19.39 36.10
C LEU A 50 22.49 -20.35 35.57
N VAL A 51 22.30 -21.46 36.27
CA VAL A 51 21.23 -22.42 36.01
C VAL A 51 20.42 -22.61 37.29
N LEU A 52 19.11 -22.31 37.21
CA LEU A 52 18.18 -22.46 38.32
C LEU A 52 17.35 -23.74 38.13
N ASP A 53 17.84 -24.84 38.71
CA ASP A 53 17.16 -26.16 38.71
C ASP A 53 16.24 -26.36 39.94
N HIS A 54 16.30 -25.45 40.92
CA HIS A 54 15.52 -25.48 42.16
C HIS A 54 14.63 -24.25 42.28
N ALA A 55 13.51 -24.37 43.01
CA ALA A 55 12.56 -23.29 43.26
C ALA A 55 13.10 -22.31 44.33
N VAL A 56 14.19 -21.61 44.01
CA VAL A 56 14.88 -20.67 44.90
C VAL A 56 14.45 -19.23 44.63
N THR A 57 14.71 -18.33 45.59
CA THR A 57 14.57 -16.88 45.41
C THR A 57 15.94 -16.24 45.25
N LEU A 58 16.26 -15.73 44.06
CA LEU A 58 17.45 -14.94 43.76
C LEU A 58 17.11 -13.45 43.85
N ARG A 59 17.78 -12.71 44.74
CA ARG A 59 17.42 -11.32 45.02
C ARG A 59 18.64 -10.41 45.16
N GLY A 60 18.68 -9.36 44.35
CA GLY A 60 19.59 -8.22 44.55
C GLY A 60 19.12 -7.28 45.67
N PRO A 61 19.91 -6.26 46.02
CA PRO A 61 19.48 -5.26 47.00
C PRO A 61 18.31 -4.43 46.47
N GLU A 62 17.25 -4.32 47.27
CA GLU A 62 16.00 -3.61 46.92
C GLU A 62 16.25 -2.21 46.36
N GLY A 63 15.56 -1.88 45.26
CA GLY A 63 15.57 -0.52 44.68
C GLY A 63 16.90 -0.13 44.01
N SER A 64 17.80 -1.09 43.81
CA SER A 64 19.11 -0.87 43.18
C SER A 64 19.33 -1.79 41.98
N VAL A 65 18.34 -1.84 41.08
CA VAL A 65 18.41 -2.55 39.79
C VAL A 65 19.67 -2.12 39.04
N GLY A 66 20.54 -3.07 38.70
CA GLY A 66 21.85 -2.79 38.10
C GLY A 66 23.06 -2.95 39.03
N SER A 67 22.85 -2.99 40.34
CA SER A 67 23.93 -3.18 41.32
C SER A 67 24.52 -4.60 41.28
N VAL A 68 23.69 -5.59 40.95
CA VAL A 68 24.08 -6.99 40.73
C VAL A 68 24.05 -7.26 39.23
N ARG A 69 25.23 -7.41 38.63
CA ARG A 69 25.40 -7.64 37.20
C ARG A 69 25.86 -9.06 36.94
N ILE A 70 25.08 -9.83 36.19
CA ILE A 70 25.44 -11.17 35.71
C ILE A 70 25.84 -11.02 34.24
N ALA A 71 27.13 -11.16 33.96
CA ALA A 71 27.73 -10.91 32.66
C ALA A 71 28.76 -12.02 32.36
N PRO A 72 28.30 -13.22 31.96
CA PRO A 72 29.22 -14.27 31.50
C PRO A 72 30.01 -13.81 30.28
N LEU A 73 31.13 -14.47 30.02
CA LEU A 73 31.92 -14.22 28.82
C LEU A 73 31.29 -14.84 27.56
N ASP A 74 30.56 -15.95 27.73
CA ASP A 74 29.94 -16.71 26.65
C ASP A 74 28.75 -17.53 27.17
N GLY A 75 27.80 -17.86 26.29
CA GLY A 75 26.58 -18.60 26.60
C GLY A 75 25.47 -17.77 27.27
N VAL A 76 24.48 -18.48 27.83
CA VAL A 76 23.30 -17.92 28.49
C VAL A 76 23.66 -17.37 29.88
N ALA A 77 23.28 -16.13 30.18
CA ALA A 77 23.54 -15.51 31.48
C ALA A 77 22.69 -16.11 32.59
N LEU A 78 21.41 -16.38 32.31
CA LEU A 78 20.49 -17.01 33.25
C LEU A 78 19.58 -18.02 32.54
N THR A 79 19.69 -19.28 32.91
CA THR A 79 18.79 -20.36 32.51
C THR A 79 17.89 -20.74 33.69
N VAL A 80 16.57 -20.75 33.46
CA VAL A 80 15.57 -21.09 34.48
C VAL A 80 14.80 -22.35 34.08
N ARG A 81 14.90 -23.38 34.93
CA ARG A 81 14.30 -24.72 34.74
C ARG A 81 13.35 -25.10 35.89
N ALA A 82 13.17 -24.21 36.85
CA ALA A 82 12.27 -24.38 37.99
C ALA A 82 11.44 -23.12 38.22
N SER A 83 10.41 -23.21 39.05
CA SER A 83 9.58 -22.08 39.46
C SER A 83 10.30 -21.18 40.48
N ALA A 84 11.45 -20.64 40.08
CA ALA A 84 12.28 -19.74 40.87
C ALA A 84 11.73 -18.30 40.83
N VAL A 85 12.11 -17.51 41.84
CA VAL A 85 11.82 -16.08 41.90
C VAL A 85 13.13 -15.33 41.67
N VAL A 86 13.19 -14.42 40.71
CA VAL A 86 14.40 -13.66 40.36
C VAL A 86 14.07 -12.17 40.36
N GLN A 87 14.78 -11.40 41.18
CA GLN A 87 14.46 -9.98 41.43
C GLN A 87 15.69 -9.08 41.51
N ASP A 88 15.55 -7.85 41.00
CA ASP A 88 16.53 -6.76 41.14
C ASP A 88 17.91 -7.04 40.51
N LEU A 89 17.95 -7.73 39.36
CA LEU A 89 19.21 -8.11 38.68
C LEU A 89 19.38 -7.44 37.33
N HIS A 90 20.64 -7.26 36.92
CA HIS A 90 21.02 -6.85 35.58
C HIS A 90 21.75 -7.98 34.86
N LEU A 91 21.18 -8.47 33.77
CA LEU A 91 21.73 -9.51 32.92
C LEU A 91 22.35 -8.89 31.68
N GLU A 92 23.53 -9.37 31.32
CA GLU A 92 24.17 -9.04 30.05
C GLU A 92 24.61 -10.30 29.33
N GLY A 93 24.30 -10.36 28.03
CA GLY A 93 24.74 -11.42 27.13
C GLY A 93 25.51 -10.84 25.94
N GLN A 94 26.43 -11.63 25.41
CA GLN A 94 27.19 -11.30 24.19
C GLN A 94 27.20 -12.44 23.16
N ASP A 95 26.73 -13.62 23.54
CA ASP A 95 26.63 -14.78 22.65
C ASP A 95 25.49 -14.58 21.65
N ARG A 96 25.84 -14.52 20.35
CA ARG A 96 24.90 -14.30 19.25
C ARG A 96 24.10 -15.54 18.86
N ALA A 97 24.49 -16.72 19.33
CA ALA A 97 23.80 -17.98 19.07
C ALA A 97 22.85 -18.38 20.21
N ALA A 98 23.00 -17.78 21.40
CA ALA A 98 22.19 -18.08 22.57
C ALA A 98 21.39 -16.85 23.05
N PRO A 99 20.28 -17.04 23.78
CA PRO A 99 19.59 -15.95 24.48
C PRO A 99 20.34 -15.49 25.73
N ALA A 100 20.08 -14.27 26.20
CA ALA A 100 20.64 -13.80 27.48
C ALA A 100 19.93 -14.41 28.69
N LEU A 101 18.60 -14.49 28.65
CA LEU A 101 17.77 -15.16 29.64
C LEU A 101 16.94 -16.25 28.95
N LEU A 102 17.11 -17.51 29.38
CA LEU A 102 16.36 -18.65 28.87
C LEU A 102 15.43 -19.22 29.94
N VAL A 103 14.15 -19.38 29.62
CA VAL A 103 13.18 -20.11 30.44
C VAL A 103 12.75 -21.36 29.69
N GLU A 104 13.15 -22.53 30.20
CA GLU A 104 12.85 -23.82 29.56
C GLU A 104 11.65 -24.52 30.19
N GLU A 105 11.49 -24.40 31.51
CA GLU A 105 10.46 -25.13 32.26
C GLU A 105 9.90 -24.30 33.43
N GLY A 106 8.73 -24.71 33.92
CA GLY A 106 8.10 -24.13 35.10
C GLY A 106 7.41 -22.79 34.88
N SER A 107 7.10 -22.12 36.00
CA SER A 107 6.43 -20.82 36.04
C SER A 107 7.19 -19.86 36.95
N PRO A 108 8.42 -19.47 36.59
CA PRO A 108 9.22 -18.58 37.42
C PRO A 108 8.66 -17.16 37.44
N GLU A 109 8.94 -16.43 38.51
CA GLU A 109 8.64 -15.01 38.65
C GLU A 109 9.90 -14.19 38.41
N LEU A 110 9.91 -13.37 37.37
CA LEU A 110 11.02 -12.52 36.97
C LEU A 110 10.58 -11.06 37.14
N THR A 111 11.13 -10.34 38.10
CA THR A 111 10.64 -9.01 38.47
C THR A 111 11.77 -7.99 38.57
N ASP A 112 11.56 -6.78 38.06
CA ASP A 112 12.52 -5.68 38.14
C ASP A 112 13.91 -6.07 37.57
N LEU A 113 13.91 -6.79 36.44
CA LEU A 113 15.14 -7.19 35.74
C LEU A 113 15.49 -6.22 34.61
N ARG A 114 16.78 -5.91 34.48
CA ARG A 114 17.32 -5.26 33.28
C ARG A 114 18.08 -6.29 32.46
N VAL A 115 17.74 -6.46 31.20
CA VAL A 115 18.47 -7.32 30.25
C VAL A 115 19.07 -6.42 29.18
N SER A 116 20.39 -6.23 29.21
CA SER A 116 21.12 -5.43 28.23
C SER A 116 22.08 -6.35 27.47
N THR A 117 21.73 -6.75 26.26
CA THR A 117 22.44 -7.84 25.58
C THR A 117 22.72 -7.54 24.10
N ARG A 118 23.63 -8.30 23.50
CA ARG A 118 23.82 -8.40 22.05
C ARG A 118 23.68 -9.85 21.57
N SER A 119 22.71 -10.54 22.15
CA SER A 119 22.45 -11.97 21.96
C SER A 119 21.41 -12.27 20.88
N ALA A 120 21.20 -13.56 20.57
CA ALA A 120 20.13 -13.98 19.65
C ALA A 120 18.75 -13.46 20.10
N ALA A 121 18.47 -13.58 21.40
CA ALA A 121 17.29 -13.02 22.05
C ALA A 121 17.63 -12.43 23.43
N GLY A 122 16.88 -11.42 23.87
CA GLY A 122 16.95 -10.90 25.24
C GLY A 122 16.38 -11.90 26.24
N ILE A 123 15.09 -12.17 26.11
CA ILE A 123 14.38 -13.21 26.87
C ILE A 123 13.84 -14.24 25.88
N GLU A 124 14.19 -15.51 26.09
CA GLU A 124 13.62 -16.63 25.35
C GLU A 124 12.79 -17.51 26.29
N VAL A 125 11.55 -17.82 25.89
CA VAL A 125 10.67 -18.75 26.59
C VAL A 125 10.34 -19.90 25.65
N ARG A 126 10.63 -21.14 26.07
CA ARG A 126 10.39 -22.35 25.28
C ARG A 126 9.90 -23.51 26.15
N GLY A 127 9.73 -24.68 25.54
CA GLY A 127 9.47 -25.94 26.27
C GLY A 127 8.16 -25.97 27.06
N GLY A 128 7.17 -25.16 26.68
CA GLY A 128 5.92 -25.06 27.43
C GLY A 128 6.01 -24.23 28.73
N ALA A 129 7.13 -23.56 29.00
CA ALA A 129 7.26 -22.69 30.18
C ALA A 129 6.23 -21.55 30.21
N ARG A 130 5.89 -21.09 31.42
CA ARG A 130 4.88 -20.04 31.67
C ARG A 130 5.38 -19.04 32.73
N PRO A 131 6.46 -18.27 32.43
CA PRO A 131 6.97 -17.27 33.36
C PRO A 131 5.96 -16.13 33.60
N LEU A 132 6.11 -15.49 34.76
CA LEU A 132 5.50 -14.21 35.08
C LEU A 132 6.61 -13.15 35.11
N VAL A 133 6.67 -12.31 34.09
CA VAL A 133 7.70 -11.29 33.90
C VAL A 133 7.09 -9.92 34.20
N ARG A 134 7.67 -9.17 35.14
CA ARG A 134 7.10 -7.92 35.64
C ARG A 134 8.12 -6.80 35.68
N ARG A 135 7.77 -5.63 35.12
CA ARG A 135 8.60 -4.42 35.18
C ARG A 135 10.05 -4.66 34.73
N CYS A 136 10.21 -5.51 33.72
CA CYS A 136 11.51 -5.83 33.15
C CYS A 136 11.79 -4.98 31.90
N THR A 137 13.03 -4.53 31.75
CA THR A 137 13.49 -3.84 30.54
C THR A 137 14.41 -4.76 29.75
N VAL A 138 14.16 -4.90 28.45
CA VAL A 138 14.94 -5.73 27.52
C VAL A 138 15.47 -4.86 26.39
N GLU A 139 16.80 -4.74 26.32
CA GLU A 139 17.54 -4.01 25.30
C GLU A 139 18.43 -5.00 24.54
N ASN A 140 18.16 -5.20 23.24
CA ASN A 140 18.92 -6.14 22.40
C ASN A 140 19.15 -5.66 20.95
N PRO A 141 20.12 -4.76 20.70
CA PRO A 141 20.39 -4.23 19.36
C PRO A 141 20.94 -5.24 18.35
N ALA A 142 21.21 -6.50 18.74
CA ALA A 142 21.75 -7.52 17.82
C ALA A 142 20.72 -8.58 17.39
N GLY A 143 19.57 -8.67 18.06
CA GLY A 143 18.62 -9.75 17.84
C GLY A 143 17.20 -9.40 18.28
N VAL A 144 16.47 -10.41 18.72
CA VAL A 144 15.08 -10.28 19.18
C VAL A 144 15.03 -9.78 20.62
N GLY A 145 14.04 -8.95 20.96
CA GLY A 145 13.80 -8.57 22.36
C GLY A 145 13.29 -9.75 23.19
N ILE A 146 12.04 -10.13 22.98
CA ILE A 146 11.39 -11.28 23.63
C ILE A 146 11.02 -12.31 22.55
N SER A 147 11.45 -13.56 22.74
CA SER A 147 11.18 -14.68 21.84
C SER A 147 10.38 -15.75 22.59
N VAL A 148 9.21 -16.11 22.08
CA VAL A 148 8.36 -17.17 22.66
C VAL A 148 8.11 -18.24 21.60
N LEU A 149 8.63 -19.44 21.84
CA LEU A 149 8.60 -20.55 20.90
C LEU A 149 8.32 -21.89 21.57
N ASP A 150 8.22 -22.97 20.77
CA ASP A 150 8.02 -24.36 21.22
C ASP A 150 6.94 -24.52 22.31
N GLY A 151 5.75 -23.97 22.05
CA GLY A 151 4.62 -24.01 22.98
C GLY A 151 4.78 -23.20 24.26
N GLY A 152 5.84 -22.40 24.40
CA GLY A 152 6.09 -21.46 25.49
C GLY A 152 5.00 -20.38 25.62
N GLY A 153 4.96 -19.68 26.74
CA GLY A 153 3.93 -18.67 27.00
C GLY A 153 4.31 -17.81 28.19
N GLY A 154 3.33 -17.51 29.04
CA GLY A 154 3.55 -16.69 30.23
C GLY A 154 2.95 -15.30 30.10
N VAL A 155 3.07 -14.53 31.17
CA VAL A 155 2.51 -13.17 31.28
C VAL A 155 3.67 -12.18 31.42
N PHE A 156 3.68 -11.17 30.57
CA PHE A 156 4.61 -10.05 30.61
C PHE A 156 3.81 -8.81 30.98
N GLU A 157 4.08 -8.24 32.16
CA GLU A 157 3.32 -7.12 32.72
C GLU A 157 4.26 -5.93 32.94
N GLU A 158 3.91 -4.78 32.37
CA GLU A 158 4.68 -3.53 32.49
C GLU A 158 6.14 -3.68 32.02
N CYS A 159 6.37 -4.57 31.04
CA CYS A 159 7.68 -4.76 30.44
C CYS A 159 7.96 -3.73 29.35
N GLU A 160 9.23 -3.37 29.18
CA GLU A 160 9.71 -2.48 28.14
C GLU A 160 10.71 -3.21 27.25
N VAL A 161 10.42 -3.30 25.95
CA VAL A 161 11.33 -3.83 24.94
C VAL A 161 11.81 -2.67 24.08
N VAL A 162 13.11 -2.42 24.11
CA VAL A 162 13.74 -1.25 23.47
C VAL A 162 14.88 -1.68 22.56
N ALA A 163 15.02 -0.99 21.43
CA ALA A 163 16.18 -1.10 20.55
C ALA A 163 16.48 -2.55 20.11
N ALA A 164 15.43 -3.32 19.77
CA ALA A 164 15.61 -4.67 19.23
C ALA A 164 16.20 -4.58 17.81
N GLY A 165 17.34 -5.21 17.57
CA GLY A 165 18.00 -5.22 16.26
C GLY A 165 17.20 -5.97 15.18
N GLN A 166 16.21 -6.75 15.59
CA GLN A 166 15.25 -7.45 14.75
C GLN A 166 13.82 -7.16 15.24
N THR A 167 13.06 -8.20 15.61
CA THR A 167 11.70 -8.06 16.14
C THR A 167 11.72 -7.71 17.64
N GLY A 168 10.83 -6.82 18.08
CA GLY A 168 10.62 -6.53 19.49
C GLY A 168 10.13 -7.78 20.25
N VAL A 169 8.93 -8.26 19.90
CA VAL A 169 8.36 -9.50 20.44
C VAL A 169 8.07 -10.47 19.29
N SER A 170 8.73 -11.63 19.31
CA SER A 170 8.56 -12.69 18.31
C SER A 170 7.86 -13.90 18.93
N VAL A 171 6.78 -14.37 18.31
CA VAL A 171 6.03 -15.56 18.73
C VAL A 171 5.94 -16.54 17.57
N ARG A 172 6.41 -17.77 17.79
CA ARG A 172 6.38 -18.85 16.78
C ARG A 172 6.23 -20.22 17.42
N GLY A 173 6.16 -21.28 16.62
CA GLY A 173 6.20 -22.66 17.12
C GLY A 173 5.13 -23.00 18.17
N GLY A 174 3.92 -22.44 18.04
CA GLY A 174 2.83 -22.67 19.00
C GLY A 174 2.91 -21.84 20.28
N GLY A 175 3.80 -20.85 20.34
CA GLY A 175 3.93 -19.94 21.48
C GLY A 175 2.65 -19.13 21.74
N ARG A 176 2.34 -18.87 23.02
CA ARG A 176 1.13 -18.15 23.47
C ARG A 176 1.38 -17.23 24.66
N PRO A 177 2.12 -16.12 24.50
CA PRO A 177 2.31 -15.15 25.57
C PRO A 177 1.10 -14.20 25.71
N ARG A 178 0.98 -13.62 26.90
CA ARG A 178 0.09 -12.50 27.20
C ARG A 178 0.92 -11.29 27.62
N LEU A 179 0.71 -10.16 26.93
CA LEU A 179 1.34 -8.88 27.21
C LEU A 179 0.32 -7.95 27.88
N GLU A 180 0.70 -7.33 28.99
CA GLU A 180 -0.14 -6.38 29.73
C GLU A 180 0.62 -5.09 29.99
N ARG A 181 0.13 -3.96 29.51
CA ARG A 181 0.74 -2.64 29.73
C ARG A 181 2.22 -2.56 29.32
N CYS A 182 2.62 -3.38 28.34
CA CYS A 182 3.98 -3.40 27.81
C CYS A 182 4.21 -2.30 26.77
N ARG A 183 5.43 -1.78 26.72
CA ARG A 183 5.91 -0.86 25.68
C ARG A 183 6.93 -1.56 24.80
N ILE A 184 6.75 -1.50 23.49
CA ILE A 184 7.66 -2.06 22.50
C ILE A 184 8.04 -0.93 21.54
N HIS A 185 9.31 -0.58 21.47
CA HIS A 185 9.74 0.54 20.63
C HIS A 185 11.17 0.45 20.11
N HIS A 186 11.44 1.19 19.04
CA HIS A 186 12.76 1.28 18.41
C HIS A 186 13.27 -0.08 17.89
N ALA A 187 12.38 -0.98 17.49
CA ALA A 187 12.76 -2.23 16.83
C ALA A 187 13.11 -1.95 15.35
N SER A 188 14.13 -2.63 14.82
CA SER A 188 14.56 -2.51 13.41
C SER A 188 13.79 -3.42 12.45
N GLY A 189 12.96 -4.32 12.96
CA GLY A 189 12.02 -5.13 12.19
C GLY A 189 10.59 -4.86 12.64
N ALA A 190 9.78 -5.91 12.81
CA ALA A 190 8.44 -5.75 13.36
C ALA A 190 8.46 -5.44 14.87
N GLY A 191 7.52 -4.61 15.35
CA GLY A 191 7.33 -4.41 16.78
C GLY A 191 6.89 -5.71 17.46
N ILE A 192 5.79 -6.28 16.98
CA ILE A 192 5.28 -7.60 17.36
C ILE A 192 5.15 -8.46 16.09
N ALA A 193 5.71 -9.66 16.09
CA ALA A 193 5.52 -10.64 15.02
C ALA A 193 4.99 -11.96 15.59
N VAL A 194 3.88 -12.45 15.06
CA VAL A 194 3.30 -13.77 15.39
C VAL A 194 3.19 -14.59 14.12
N THR A 195 3.89 -15.73 14.08
CA THR A 195 3.96 -16.56 12.88
C THR A 195 3.83 -18.06 13.18
N GLY A 196 3.21 -18.78 12.25
CA GLY A 196 3.10 -20.22 12.29
C GLY A 196 1.84 -20.73 12.96
N GLU A 197 1.38 -21.89 12.49
CA GLU A 197 0.14 -22.51 12.91
C GLU A 197 0.15 -22.81 14.41
N GLY A 198 -0.95 -22.45 15.09
CA GLY A 198 -1.10 -22.66 16.52
C GLY A 198 -0.39 -21.63 17.42
N SER A 199 0.44 -20.75 16.86
CA SER A 199 1.00 -19.59 17.57
C SER A 199 -0.09 -18.54 17.81
N GLY A 200 -0.05 -17.88 18.96
CA GLY A 200 -0.91 -16.73 19.18
C GLY A 200 -0.44 -15.77 20.26
N LEU A 201 -1.08 -14.61 20.34
CA LEU A 201 -0.69 -13.55 21.28
C LEU A 201 -1.91 -12.78 21.78
N GLU A 202 -1.95 -12.52 23.09
CA GLU A 202 -2.88 -11.59 23.71
C GLU A 202 -2.12 -10.34 24.17
N ALA A 203 -2.56 -9.16 23.78
CA ALA A 203 -2.02 -7.89 24.25
C ALA A 203 -3.12 -7.00 24.82
N LEU A 204 -2.90 -6.46 26.01
CA LEU A 204 -3.85 -5.61 26.73
C LEU A 204 -3.16 -4.32 27.18
N GLY A 205 -3.63 -3.17 26.71
CA GLY A 205 -3.07 -1.88 27.11
C GLY A 205 -1.62 -1.66 26.64
N CYS A 206 -1.20 -2.33 25.57
CA CYS A 206 0.17 -2.27 25.07
C CYS A 206 0.38 -1.12 24.09
N GLU A 207 1.59 -0.59 24.04
CA GLU A 207 1.98 0.46 23.10
C GLU A 207 3.14 -0.03 22.22
N VAL A 208 2.96 0.04 20.91
CA VAL A 208 3.97 -0.30 19.89
C VAL A 208 4.29 0.94 19.09
N TYR A 209 5.51 1.48 19.22
CA TYR A 209 5.82 2.78 18.63
C TYR A 209 7.27 2.99 18.22
N GLU A 210 7.51 3.96 17.32
CA GLU A 210 8.85 4.28 16.80
C GLU A 210 9.53 3.02 16.24
N ILE A 211 8.80 2.28 15.41
CA ILE A 211 9.25 1.02 14.84
C ILE A 211 9.81 1.28 13.44
N ASN A 212 11.05 0.86 13.20
CA ASN A 212 11.63 0.89 11.86
C ASN A 212 11.24 -0.39 11.09
N GLY A 213 9.96 -0.48 10.75
CA GLY A 213 9.35 -1.61 10.07
C GLY A 213 7.84 -1.59 10.31
N THR A 214 7.23 -2.77 10.31
CA THR A 214 5.80 -2.93 10.60
C THR A 214 5.53 -2.90 12.12
N GLY A 215 4.46 -2.24 12.56
CA GLY A 215 4.09 -2.24 13.97
C GLY A 215 3.75 -3.64 14.48
N VAL A 216 2.72 -4.26 13.92
CA VAL A 216 2.25 -5.61 14.27
C VAL A 216 2.08 -6.46 13.02
N GLN A 217 2.71 -7.63 13.00
CA GLN A 217 2.67 -8.55 11.87
C GLN A 217 2.17 -9.93 12.31
N ILE A 218 1.08 -10.41 11.69
CA ILE A 218 0.51 -11.74 11.93
C ILE A 218 0.54 -12.52 10.62
N ALA A 219 1.14 -13.71 10.63
CA ALA A 219 1.31 -14.51 9.42
C ALA A 219 1.15 -16.01 9.64
N ALA A 220 0.97 -16.75 8.54
CA ALA A 220 1.06 -18.21 8.49
C ALA A 220 0.16 -18.92 9.51
N ARG A 221 -1.16 -18.63 9.47
CA ARG A 221 -2.20 -19.20 10.34
C ARG A 221 -2.04 -18.89 11.82
N ALA A 222 -1.29 -17.85 12.16
CA ALA A 222 -1.22 -17.34 13.52
C ALA A 222 -2.48 -16.54 13.87
N ALA A 223 -2.75 -16.43 15.18
CA ALA A 223 -3.87 -15.65 15.70
C ALA A 223 -3.46 -14.67 16.81
N ALA A 224 -3.95 -13.45 16.79
CA ALA A 224 -3.69 -12.50 17.88
C ALA A 224 -4.94 -11.71 18.28
N ARG A 225 -4.93 -11.23 19.53
CA ARG A 225 -5.96 -10.34 20.08
C ARG A 225 -5.29 -9.17 20.78
N LEU A 226 -5.57 -7.96 20.32
CA LEU A 226 -5.13 -6.71 20.93
C LEU A 226 -6.36 -5.99 21.51
N THR A 227 -6.26 -5.55 22.75
CA THR A 227 -7.33 -4.84 23.46
C THR A 227 -6.76 -3.58 24.11
N ASP A 228 -7.36 -2.43 23.83
CA ASP A 228 -6.94 -1.12 24.32
C ASP A 228 -5.45 -0.82 24.02
N CYS A 229 -4.96 -1.27 22.86
CA CYS A 229 -3.57 -1.10 22.45
C CYS A 229 -3.39 0.06 21.46
N ALA A 230 -2.20 0.66 21.43
CA ALA A 230 -1.84 1.69 20.46
C ALA A 230 -0.68 1.23 19.56
N VAL A 231 -0.78 1.52 18.26
CA VAL A 231 0.26 1.27 17.26
C VAL A 231 0.51 2.55 16.48
N HIS A 232 1.72 3.11 16.57
CA HIS A 232 2.01 4.39 15.91
C HIS A 232 3.47 4.66 15.56
N ARG A 233 3.71 5.62 14.67
CA ARG A 233 5.06 6.05 14.25
C ARG A 233 5.90 4.86 13.77
N THR A 234 5.42 4.21 12.73
CA THR A 234 6.13 3.13 12.02
C THR A 234 6.79 3.70 10.76
N THR A 235 7.78 2.99 10.19
CA THR A 235 8.33 3.34 8.86
C THR A 235 7.67 2.58 7.70
N ALA A 236 6.93 1.50 8.00
CA ALA A 236 6.10 0.75 7.05
C ALA A 236 4.63 0.72 7.52
N ASP A 237 3.86 -0.29 7.10
CA ASP A 237 2.47 -0.48 7.52
C ASP A 237 2.32 -0.59 9.06
N GLY A 238 1.19 -0.14 9.59
CA GLY A 238 0.91 -0.23 11.02
C GLY A 238 0.67 -1.67 11.46
N VAL A 239 -0.25 -2.34 10.78
CA VAL A 239 -0.64 -3.73 11.05
C VAL A 239 -0.73 -4.51 9.74
N THR A 240 -0.13 -5.70 9.69
CA THR A 240 -0.20 -6.58 8.52
C THR A 240 -0.71 -7.97 8.88
N LEU A 241 -1.60 -8.50 8.04
CA LEU A 241 -2.08 -9.87 8.10
C LEU A 241 -1.83 -10.59 6.78
N ASP A 242 -1.21 -11.76 6.84
CA ASP A 242 -0.96 -12.58 5.66
C ASP A 242 -1.07 -14.09 5.93
N THR A 243 -1.29 -14.86 4.88
CA THR A 243 -1.34 -16.34 4.90
C THR A 243 -2.27 -16.89 5.99
N ASP A 244 -3.60 -16.73 5.79
CA ASP A 244 -4.66 -17.23 6.67
C ASP A 244 -4.56 -16.73 8.13
N ALA A 245 -4.01 -15.52 8.35
CA ALA A 245 -3.86 -14.92 9.67
C ALA A 245 -5.20 -14.43 10.25
N VAL A 246 -5.32 -14.44 11.58
CA VAL A 246 -6.52 -13.95 12.28
C VAL A 246 -6.15 -12.91 13.33
N LEU A 247 -6.75 -11.72 13.27
CA LEU A 247 -6.54 -10.66 14.25
C LEU A 247 -7.86 -10.12 14.77
N THR A 248 -7.92 -9.89 16.08
CA THR A 248 -9.00 -9.12 16.72
C THR A 248 -8.43 -7.87 17.39
N LEU A 249 -8.96 -6.71 17.02
CA LEU A 249 -8.66 -5.41 17.61
C LEU A 249 -9.89 -4.89 18.35
N ALA A 250 -9.76 -4.53 19.62
CA ALA A 250 -10.85 -4.01 20.42
C ALA A 250 -10.40 -2.77 21.21
N GLY A 251 -10.99 -1.60 20.95
CA GLY A 251 -10.61 -0.37 21.66
C GLY A 251 -9.22 0.16 21.30
N CYS A 252 -8.67 -0.22 20.14
CA CYS A 252 -7.29 0.13 19.77
C CYS A 252 -7.22 1.51 19.07
N ASP A 253 -6.04 2.13 19.07
CA ASP A 253 -5.73 3.36 18.32
C ASP A 253 -4.53 3.12 17.40
N ILE A 254 -4.72 3.25 16.09
CA ILE A 254 -3.66 3.09 15.08
C ILE A 254 -3.45 4.44 14.41
N HIS A 255 -2.25 5.03 14.55
CA HIS A 255 -2.03 6.37 14.04
C HIS A 255 -0.59 6.73 13.66
N ASP A 256 -0.41 7.84 12.93
CA ASP A 256 0.91 8.29 12.45
C ASP A 256 1.63 7.20 11.65
N ILE A 257 0.94 6.65 10.66
CA ILE A 257 1.42 5.57 9.80
C ILE A 257 1.67 6.12 8.39
N PRO A 258 2.91 6.07 7.86
CA PRO A 258 3.20 6.65 6.54
C PRO A 258 2.60 5.85 5.38
N GLU A 259 2.36 4.56 5.56
CA GLU A 259 1.81 3.63 4.56
C GLU A 259 0.34 3.27 4.91
N ASN A 260 -0.03 2.00 4.84
CA ASN A 260 -1.36 1.54 5.23
C ASN A 260 -1.43 1.37 6.75
N ALA A 261 -2.50 1.86 7.37
CA ALA A 261 -2.70 1.60 8.80
C ALA A 261 -2.93 0.11 9.07
N VAL A 262 -3.74 -0.55 8.22
CA VAL A 262 -3.92 -2.00 8.23
C VAL A 262 -3.95 -2.57 6.80
N ASP A 263 -3.11 -3.57 6.54
CA ASP A 263 -3.04 -4.30 5.26
C ASP A 263 -3.34 -5.80 5.47
N LEU A 264 -4.20 -6.37 4.62
CA LEU A 264 -4.64 -7.75 4.70
C LEU A 264 -4.56 -8.45 3.34
N ARG A 265 -3.96 -9.65 3.35
CA ARG A 265 -3.84 -10.52 2.17
C ARG A 265 -4.13 -11.98 2.49
N SER A 266 -4.22 -12.80 1.45
CA SER A 266 -4.14 -14.27 1.52
C SER A 266 -5.14 -14.92 2.49
N ARG A 267 -6.44 -14.61 2.36
CA ARG A 267 -7.55 -15.16 3.16
C ARG A 267 -7.49 -14.82 4.65
N SER A 268 -6.82 -13.73 5.00
CA SER A 268 -6.74 -13.29 6.38
C SER A 268 -8.05 -12.67 6.87
N VAL A 269 -8.27 -12.75 8.19
CA VAL A 269 -9.50 -12.28 8.84
C VAL A 269 -9.16 -11.27 9.92
N LEU A 270 -9.77 -10.09 9.83
CA LEU A 270 -9.67 -9.06 10.84
C LEU A 270 -11.03 -8.69 11.39
N THR A 271 -11.13 -8.61 12.71
CA THR A 271 -12.28 -8.04 13.40
C THR A 271 -11.84 -6.81 14.18
N LEU A 272 -12.45 -5.65 13.90
CA LEU A 272 -12.25 -4.41 14.65
C LEU A 272 -13.52 -4.05 15.40
N SER A 273 -13.38 -3.66 16.66
CA SER A 273 -14.49 -3.13 17.47
C SER A 273 -14.05 -1.91 18.26
N ARG A 274 -14.77 -0.79 18.13
CA ARG A 274 -14.45 0.46 18.85
C ARG A 274 -12.98 0.91 18.63
N THR A 275 -12.45 0.70 17.44
CA THR A 275 -11.05 1.01 17.10
C THR A 275 -11.00 2.30 16.28
N THR A 276 -10.01 3.15 16.56
CA THR A 276 -9.74 4.38 15.82
C THR A 276 -8.51 4.19 14.93
N VAL A 277 -8.62 4.61 13.67
CA VAL A 277 -7.55 4.63 12.68
C VAL A 277 -7.41 6.05 12.14
N ARG A 278 -6.26 6.69 12.32
CA ARG A 278 -6.10 8.11 11.97
C ARG A 278 -4.70 8.49 11.52
N ARG A 279 -4.52 9.56 10.75
CA ARG A 279 -3.19 10.03 10.30
C ARG A 279 -2.40 8.91 9.59
N PHE A 280 -2.99 8.41 8.51
CA PHE A 280 -2.40 7.38 7.65
C PHE A 280 -2.10 7.93 6.25
N GLY A 281 -0.96 7.55 5.67
CA GLY A 281 -0.49 8.09 4.39
C GLY A 281 -1.04 7.40 3.14
N ARG A 282 -1.45 6.13 3.24
CA ARG A 282 -2.16 5.42 2.16
C ARG A 282 -3.58 5.07 2.57
N ASN A 283 -3.88 3.79 2.78
CA ASN A 283 -5.21 3.34 3.15
C ASN A 283 -5.34 3.16 4.67
N GLY A 284 -6.50 3.48 5.23
CA GLY A 284 -6.83 3.12 6.62
C GLY A 284 -7.03 1.60 6.73
N LEU A 285 -7.75 1.01 5.79
CA LEU A 285 -7.93 -0.43 5.62
C LEU A 285 -7.66 -0.81 4.15
N SER A 286 -6.71 -1.72 3.94
CA SER A 286 -6.34 -2.27 2.63
C SER A 286 -6.62 -3.77 2.62
N VAL A 287 -7.59 -4.21 1.83
CA VAL A 287 -8.10 -5.60 1.83
C VAL A 287 -8.02 -6.20 0.43
N TRP A 288 -7.26 -7.30 0.30
CA TRP A 288 -6.95 -7.95 -0.98
C TRP A 288 -7.17 -9.45 -0.95
N ASP A 289 -7.31 -10.04 -2.13
CA ASP A 289 -7.43 -11.47 -2.39
C ASP A 289 -8.78 -12.10 -2.00
N PRO A 290 -9.22 -13.15 -2.74
CA PRO A 290 -10.46 -13.83 -2.44
C PRO A 290 -10.42 -14.52 -1.08
N GLY A 291 -11.45 -14.28 -0.26
CA GLY A 291 -11.59 -14.87 1.07
C GLY A 291 -10.94 -14.08 2.20
N THR A 292 -10.18 -13.02 1.89
CA THR A 292 -9.74 -12.05 2.89
C THR A 292 -10.92 -11.19 3.29
N ARG A 293 -11.08 -10.95 4.61
CA ARG A 293 -12.22 -10.20 5.12
C ARG A 293 -11.93 -9.33 6.32
N VAL A 294 -12.62 -8.20 6.38
CA VAL A 294 -12.63 -7.28 7.51
C VAL A 294 -14.05 -7.09 8.02
N ASP A 295 -14.24 -7.26 9.33
CA ASP A 295 -15.48 -6.92 10.04
C ASP A 295 -15.19 -5.77 11.02
N ALA A 296 -15.67 -4.56 10.73
CA ALA A 296 -15.49 -3.37 11.54
C ALA A 296 -16.81 -2.92 12.17
N GLU A 297 -16.83 -2.80 13.50
CA GLU A 297 -18.00 -2.39 14.27
C GLU A 297 -17.67 -1.19 15.17
N SER A 298 -18.49 -0.13 15.07
CA SER A 298 -18.31 1.09 15.89
C SER A 298 -16.91 1.70 15.78
N CYS A 299 -16.30 1.64 14.60
CA CYS A 299 -14.93 2.13 14.35
C CYS A 299 -14.94 3.54 13.76
N GLU A 300 -13.82 4.24 13.91
CA GLU A 300 -13.60 5.58 13.37
C GLU A 300 -12.34 5.60 12.50
N ILE A 301 -12.46 6.03 11.25
CA ILE A 301 -11.35 6.11 10.28
C ILE A 301 -11.27 7.54 9.73
N HIS A 302 -10.22 8.27 10.05
CA HIS A 302 -10.15 9.69 9.68
C HIS A 302 -8.74 10.27 9.53
N ASP A 303 -8.64 11.56 9.21
CA ASP A 303 -7.38 12.30 9.08
C ASP A 303 -6.38 11.64 8.11
N SER A 304 -6.77 11.32 6.87
CA SER A 304 -5.78 10.80 5.90
C SER A 304 -4.75 11.88 5.55
N THR A 305 -3.48 11.51 5.47
CA THR A 305 -2.38 12.41 5.10
C THR A 305 -1.97 12.29 3.64
N GLY A 306 -2.51 11.30 2.91
CA GLY A 306 -2.27 11.11 1.48
C GLY A 306 -3.54 11.28 0.65
N ASP A 307 -3.49 10.84 -0.61
CA ASP A 307 -4.60 10.97 -1.57
C ASP A 307 -5.30 9.63 -1.87
N TYR A 308 -5.03 8.59 -1.07
CA TYR A 308 -5.61 7.26 -1.24
C TYR A 308 -6.94 7.11 -0.49
N PRO A 309 -7.82 6.17 -0.91
CA PRO A 309 -9.07 5.90 -0.20
C PRO A 309 -8.85 5.38 1.22
N ALA A 310 -9.74 5.74 2.15
CA ALA A 310 -9.68 5.28 3.53
C ALA A 310 -9.87 3.76 3.65
N VAL A 311 -10.78 3.20 2.86
CA VAL A 311 -11.05 1.76 2.78
C VAL A 311 -10.94 1.30 1.34
N TRP A 312 -10.03 0.36 1.08
CA TRP A 312 -9.76 -0.21 -0.24
C TRP A 312 -10.04 -1.72 -0.22
N ILE A 313 -10.87 -2.18 -1.15
CA ILE A 313 -11.29 -3.58 -1.26
C ILE A 313 -11.13 -4.01 -2.73
N SER A 314 -10.24 -4.96 -2.98
CA SER A 314 -9.88 -5.43 -4.33
C SER A 314 -9.78 -6.95 -4.41
N ASP A 315 -9.64 -7.46 -5.63
CA ASP A 315 -9.29 -8.86 -5.92
C ASP A 315 -10.19 -9.92 -5.22
N GLY A 316 -11.48 -9.66 -5.07
CA GLY A 316 -12.43 -10.60 -4.47
C GLY A 316 -12.50 -10.57 -2.95
N ALA A 317 -11.90 -9.56 -2.32
CA ALA A 317 -11.95 -9.34 -0.88
C ALA A 317 -13.32 -8.83 -0.41
N THR A 318 -13.56 -8.92 0.90
CA THR A 318 -14.82 -8.46 1.51
C THR A 318 -14.59 -7.56 2.71
N ALA A 319 -15.40 -6.52 2.87
CA ALA A 319 -15.40 -5.72 4.10
C ALA A 319 -16.82 -5.40 4.57
N SER A 320 -17.03 -5.49 5.88
CA SER A 320 -18.25 -5.10 6.57
C SER A 320 -17.95 -3.94 7.52
N LEU A 321 -18.66 -2.83 7.37
CA LEU A 321 -18.57 -1.66 8.23
C LEU A 321 -19.95 -1.42 8.86
N SER A 322 -20.04 -1.52 10.18
CA SER A 322 -21.29 -1.37 10.93
C SER A 322 -21.17 -0.31 12.00
N SER A 323 -22.07 0.67 12.00
CA SER A 323 -22.04 1.81 12.93
C SER A 323 -20.71 2.56 12.93
N CYS A 324 -20.03 2.63 11.77
CA CYS A 324 -18.71 3.25 11.64
C CYS A 324 -18.80 4.72 11.23
N ARG A 325 -17.76 5.48 11.54
CA ARG A 325 -17.55 6.85 11.04
C ARG A 325 -16.30 6.91 10.16
N VAL A 326 -16.45 7.40 8.94
CA VAL A 326 -15.32 7.69 8.04
C VAL A 326 -15.38 9.17 7.68
N HIS A 327 -14.38 9.94 8.06
CA HIS A 327 -14.40 11.39 7.83
C HIS A 327 -13.02 12.03 7.65
N ASP A 328 -12.97 13.24 7.09
CA ASP A 328 -11.71 13.95 6.80
C ASP A 328 -10.75 13.12 5.92
N VAL A 329 -11.27 12.59 4.82
CA VAL A 329 -10.52 11.72 3.89
C VAL A 329 -10.69 12.14 2.43
N PRO A 330 -9.71 11.86 1.54
CA PRO A 330 -9.85 12.03 0.10
C PRO A 330 -11.07 11.31 -0.46
N ASP A 331 -11.14 10.01 -0.18
CA ASP A 331 -12.14 9.07 -0.66
C ASP A 331 -12.43 8.11 0.50
N ALA A 332 -13.69 7.73 0.72
CA ALA A 332 -14.04 6.90 1.89
C ALA A 332 -13.96 5.40 1.61
N VAL A 333 -14.82 4.86 0.75
CA VAL A 333 -14.88 3.41 0.48
C VAL A 333 -14.79 3.11 -1.01
N PHE A 334 -13.76 2.36 -1.41
CA PHE A 334 -13.55 1.91 -2.79
C PHE A 334 -13.64 0.38 -2.86
N VAL A 335 -14.51 -0.10 -3.76
CA VAL A 335 -14.71 -1.53 -4.04
C VAL A 335 -14.45 -1.77 -5.51
N LEU A 336 -13.43 -2.57 -5.79
CA LEU A 336 -12.88 -2.77 -7.13
C LEU A 336 -12.80 -4.25 -7.44
N ASP A 337 -12.79 -4.59 -8.72
CA ASP A 337 -12.68 -5.96 -9.24
C ASP A 337 -13.88 -6.86 -8.98
N ARG A 338 -14.04 -7.83 -9.87
CA ARG A 338 -15.14 -8.77 -9.82
C ARG A 338 -15.05 -9.64 -8.57
N GLY A 339 -16.15 -9.69 -7.82
CA GLY A 339 -16.28 -10.53 -6.63
C GLY A 339 -15.94 -9.81 -5.34
N SER A 340 -15.35 -8.60 -5.42
CA SER A 340 -15.14 -7.77 -4.24
C SER A 340 -16.46 -7.21 -3.72
N ARG A 341 -16.61 -7.13 -2.40
CA ARG A 341 -17.84 -6.69 -1.76
C ARG A 341 -17.61 -5.80 -0.55
N ALA A 342 -18.38 -4.73 -0.46
CA ALA A 342 -18.52 -3.94 0.77
C ALA A 342 -19.97 -4.00 1.28
N ASP A 343 -20.14 -4.24 2.58
CA ASP A 343 -21.40 -4.05 3.28
C ASP A 343 -21.21 -2.91 4.30
N VAL A 344 -21.91 -1.79 4.13
CA VAL A 344 -21.79 -0.60 4.97
C VAL A 344 -23.17 -0.31 5.55
N VAL A 345 -23.30 -0.39 6.88
CA VAL A 345 -24.59 -0.32 7.58
C VAL A 345 -24.52 0.68 8.72
N ASP A 346 -25.56 1.51 8.89
CA ASP A 346 -25.71 2.46 10.01
C ASP A 346 -24.49 3.39 10.19
N SER A 347 -23.80 3.71 9.08
CA SER A 347 -22.50 4.40 9.11
C SER A 347 -22.58 5.84 8.59
N ASP A 348 -21.70 6.71 9.09
CA ASP A 348 -21.57 8.13 8.66
C ASP A 348 -20.29 8.30 7.84
N LEU A 349 -20.44 8.73 6.58
CA LEU A 349 -19.36 9.07 5.66
C LEU A 349 -19.42 10.59 5.43
N SER A 350 -18.54 11.36 6.05
CA SER A 350 -18.64 12.83 6.02
C SER A 350 -17.32 13.52 5.72
N GLN A 351 -17.34 14.74 5.17
CA GLN A 351 -16.11 15.49 4.86
C GLN A 351 -15.17 14.69 3.94
N VAL A 352 -15.74 14.13 2.88
CA VAL A 352 -15.01 13.33 1.89
C VAL A 352 -14.66 14.20 0.70
N ARG A 353 -13.39 14.46 0.41
CA ARG A 353 -13.00 15.44 -0.62
C ARG A 353 -13.55 15.08 -2.02
N ASN A 354 -13.54 13.80 -2.36
CA ASN A 354 -13.88 13.24 -3.66
C ASN A 354 -15.13 12.34 -3.54
N THR A 355 -14.97 11.02 -3.53
CA THR A 355 -16.08 10.06 -3.58
C THR A 355 -16.25 9.32 -2.26
N ALA A 356 -17.45 9.34 -1.69
CA ALA A 356 -17.72 8.61 -0.45
C ALA A 356 -17.84 7.08 -0.68
N VAL A 357 -18.57 6.64 -1.71
CA VAL A 357 -18.62 5.22 -2.08
C VAL A 357 -18.36 5.05 -3.57
N SER A 358 -17.34 4.30 -3.95
CA SER A 358 -17.01 4.00 -5.35
C SER A 358 -17.02 2.49 -5.58
N VAL A 359 -17.71 2.05 -6.64
CA VAL A 359 -17.83 0.64 -7.02
C VAL A 359 -17.51 0.50 -8.51
N SER A 360 -16.52 -0.32 -8.86
CA SER A 360 -16.16 -0.57 -10.25
C SER A 360 -15.81 -2.01 -10.57
N ASP A 361 -15.66 -2.30 -11.87
CA ASP A 361 -15.11 -3.54 -12.43
C ASP A 361 -15.81 -4.85 -11.99
N GLY A 362 -17.12 -4.77 -11.74
CA GLY A 362 -17.91 -5.94 -11.34
C GLY A 362 -17.96 -6.18 -9.82
N ALA A 363 -17.50 -5.22 -9.03
CA ALA A 363 -17.66 -5.21 -7.59
C ALA A 363 -19.11 -4.90 -7.16
N THR A 364 -19.42 -5.17 -5.89
CA THR A 364 -20.73 -4.87 -5.31
C THR A 364 -20.64 -4.14 -3.99
N ALA A 365 -21.56 -3.19 -3.74
CA ALA A 365 -21.68 -2.55 -2.44
C ALA A 365 -23.12 -2.55 -1.92
N GLN A 366 -23.32 -2.97 -0.68
CA GLN A 366 -24.57 -2.77 0.04
C GLN A 366 -24.37 -1.64 1.04
N VAL A 367 -25.15 -0.58 0.91
CA VAL A 367 -25.10 0.59 1.79
C VAL A 367 -26.51 0.78 2.35
N ASP A 368 -26.70 0.59 3.65
CA ASP A 368 -28.02 0.65 4.30
C ASP A 368 -28.00 1.53 5.55
N ASP A 369 -29.06 2.32 5.73
CA ASP A 369 -29.24 3.25 6.84
C ASP A 369 -28.03 4.20 7.06
N CYS A 370 -27.31 4.55 5.98
CA CYS A 370 -26.12 5.39 6.04
C CYS A 370 -26.40 6.88 5.83
N ARG A 371 -25.51 7.71 6.38
CA ARG A 371 -25.48 9.15 6.13
C ARG A 371 -24.21 9.52 5.36
N ILE A 372 -24.37 10.22 4.25
CA ILE A 372 -23.26 10.73 3.43
C ILE A 372 -23.34 12.26 3.39
N ARG A 373 -22.26 12.96 3.75
CA ARG A 373 -22.25 14.43 3.84
C ARG A 373 -20.98 15.06 3.30
N GLU A 374 -21.11 16.25 2.74
CA GLU A 374 -19.97 17.10 2.40
C GLU A 374 -18.96 16.35 1.50
N ALA A 375 -19.45 15.84 0.37
CA ALA A 375 -18.66 15.08 -0.59
C ALA A 375 -18.82 15.59 -2.02
N ALA A 376 -17.81 15.43 -2.89
CA ALA A 376 -18.01 15.72 -4.31
C ALA A 376 -19.05 14.76 -4.89
N THR A 377 -18.83 13.46 -4.71
CA THR A 377 -19.76 12.41 -5.13
C THR A 377 -20.19 11.56 -3.94
N GLY A 378 -21.51 11.44 -3.73
CA GLY A 378 -22.04 10.58 -2.66
C GLY A 378 -21.77 9.11 -2.92
N ALA A 379 -22.30 8.57 -4.02
CA ALA A 379 -21.99 7.21 -4.46
C ALA A 379 -21.78 7.13 -5.97
N TRP A 380 -20.82 6.33 -6.41
CA TRP A 380 -20.48 6.17 -7.82
C TRP A 380 -20.37 4.70 -8.21
N PHE A 381 -21.30 4.26 -9.06
CA PHE A 381 -21.29 2.94 -9.66
C PHE A 381 -20.80 3.03 -11.11
N ARG A 382 -19.73 2.30 -11.44
CA ARG A 382 -19.03 2.37 -12.73
C ARG A 382 -18.83 0.98 -13.32
N ASP A 383 -18.86 0.92 -14.64
CA ASP A 383 -18.55 -0.27 -15.44
C ASP A 383 -19.56 -1.41 -15.31
N HIS A 384 -19.52 -2.30 -16.31
CA HIS A 384 -20.53 -3.33 -16.45
C HIS A 384 -20.38 -4.40 -15.36
N GLY A 385 -21.50 -4.75 -14.73
CA GLY A 385 -21.55 -5.75 -13.68
C GLY A 385 -21.32 -5.19 -12.27
N SER A 386 -20.92 -3.92 -12.18
CA SER A 386 -20.91 -3.22 -10.90
C SER A 386 -22.32 -2.88 -10.48
N GLY A 387 -22.63 -3.10 -9.21
CA GLY A 387 -23.98 -2.88 -8.70
C GLY A 387 -24.02 -2.99 -7.18
N GLY A 388 -25.20 -3.31 -6.68
CA GLY A 388 -25.45 -3.34 -5.24
C GLY A 388 -26.69 -2.55 -4.88
N THR A 389 -26.83 -2.25 -3.59
CA THR A 389 -28.04 -1.64 -3.04
C THR A 389 -27.68 -0.43 -2.20
N LEU A 390 -28.31 0.71 -2.46
CA LEU A 390 -28.36 1.84 -1.52
C LEU A 390 -29.78 1.89 -0.96
N ALA A 391 -29.94 1.61 0.32
CA ALA A 391 -31.23 1.60 1.00
C ALA A 391 -31.23 2.60 2.16
N ASN A 392 -32.33 3.33 2.37
CA ASN A 392 -32.52 4.22 3.51
C ASN A 392 -31.43 5.31 3.71
N CYS A 393 -30.62 5.57 2.69
CA CYS A 393 -29.48 6.47 2.80
C CYS A 393 -29.91 7.94 2.71
N THR A 394 -29.27 8.79 3.51
CA THR A 394 -29.38 10.26 3.39
C THR A 394 -28.07 10.83 2.85
N ILE A 395 -28.12 11.51 1.71
CA ILE A 395 -26.98 12.18 1.07
C ILE A 395 -27.23 13.68 1.11
N ASP A 396 -26.33 14.46 1.69
CA ASP A 396 -26.53 15.90 1.90
C ASP A 396 -25.27 16.72 1.59
N ALA A 397 -25.47 17.94 1.08
CA ALA A 397 -24.40 18.89 0.77
C ALA A 397 -23.29 18.30 -0.12
N VAL A 398 -23.69 17.62 -1.20
CA VAL A 398 -22.77 17.03 -2.19
C VAL A 398 -22.78 17.77 -3.52
N GLN A 399 -21.78 17.54 -4.40
CA GLN A 399 -21.90 18.04 -5.77
C GLN A 399 -22.91 17.20 -6.56
N THR A 400 -22.68 15.88 -6.60
CA THR A 400 -23.62 14.91 -7.16
C THR A 400 -23.96 13.83 -6.16
N GLY A 401 -25.25 13.53 -5.99
CA GLY A 401 -25.73 12.50 -5.04
C GLY A 401 -25.26 11.10 -5.42
N VAL A 402 -25.81 10.55 -6.50
CA VAL A 402 -25.38 9.25 -7.01
C VAL A 402 -25.12 9.32 -8.50
N ILE A 403 -24.00 8.75 -8.91
CA ILE A 403 -23.58 8.62 -10.31
C ILE A 403 -23.64 7.15 -10.71
N VAL A 404 -24.26 6.87 -11.85
CA VAL A 404 -24.30 5.53 -12.43
C VAL A 404 -23.91 5.57 -13.90
N THR A 405 -22.79 4.91 -14.25
CA THR A 405 -22.22 4.99 -15.59
C THR A 405 -21.76 3.64 -16.14
N LYS A 406 -21.53 3.60 -17.46
CA LYS A 406 -20.83 2.52 -18.17
C LYS A 406 -21.45 1.12 -18.01
N GLY A 407 -22.77 1.05 -17.86
CA GLY A 407 -23.50 -0.22 -17.73
C GLY A 407 -23.57 -0.81 -16.33
N ALA A 408 -23.19 -0.04 -15.29
CA ALA A 408 -23.49 -0.39 -13.91
C ALA A 408 -25.01 -0.43 -13.68
N ASP A 409 -25.47 -1.24 -12.72
CA ASP A 409 -26.90 -1.48 -12.46
C ASP A 409 -27.21 -1.59 -10.95
N PRO A 410 -27.08 -0.51 -10.17
CA PRO A 410 -27.46 -0.49 -8.76
C PRO A 410 -28.97 -0.36 -8.56
N ALA A 411 -29.44 -0.86 -7.41
CA ALA A 411 -30.79 -0.62 -6.92
C ALA A 411 -30.77 0.39 -5.76
N LEU A 412 -31.59 1.42 -5.86
CA LEU A 412 -31.71 2.47 -4.86
C LEU A 412 -33.13 2.49 -4.29
N GLU A 413 -33.24 2.42 -2.98
CA GLU A 413 -34.51 2.38 -2.28
C GLU A 413 -34.56 3.39 -1.12
N ARG A 414 -35.60 4.21 -1.09
CA ARG A 414 -35.86 5.16 0.02
C ARG A 414 -34.68 6.09 0.33
N CYS A 415 -33.86 6.41 -0.68
CA CYS A 415 -32.75 7.35 -0.53
C CYS A 415 -33.23 8.81 -0.63
N THR A 416 -32.68 9.69 0.21
CA THR A 416 -32.94 11.13 0.16
C THR A 416 -31.66 11.88 -0.16
N VAL A 417 -31.67 12.65 -1.26
CA VAL A 417 -30.57 13.55 -1.64
C VAL A 417 -30.99 15.00 -1.40
N SER A 418 -30.23 15.73 -0.59
CA SER A 418 -30.54 17.11 -0.20
C SER A 418 -29.45 18.08 -0.62
N SER A 419 -29.87 19.22 -1.17
CA SER A 419 -29.01 20.33 -1.58
C SER A 419 -27.83 19.98 -2.51
N PRO A 420 -27.98 19.10 -3.53
CA PRO A 420 -26.87 18.82 -4.44
C PRO A 420 -26.56 20.05 -5.32
N SER A 421 -25.29 20.33 -5.58
CA SER A 421 -24.92 21.49 -6.41
C SER A 421 -25.11 21.25 -7.91
N GLU A 422 -25.01 19.99 -8.38
CA GLU A 422 -25.12 19.63 -9.80
C GLU A 422 -26.33 18.72 -10.09
N ALA A 423 -26.40 17.55 -9.46
CA ALA A 423 -27.49 16.61 -9.68
C ALA A 423 -27.76 15.76 -8.44
N GLY A 424 -29.03 15.43 -8.19
CA GLY A 424 -29.37 14.42 -7.19
C GLY A 424 -28.95 13.03 -7.63
N PHE A 425 -29.47 12.59 -8.78
CA PHE A 425 -29.13 11.33 -9.40
C PHE A 425 -28.71 11.58 -10.85
N TYR A 426 -27.54 11.08 -11.23
CA TYR A 426 -26.99 11.22 -12.56
C TYR A 426 -26.72 9.84 -13.17
N VAL A 427 -27.34 9.56 -14.32
CA VAL A 427 -27.19 8.30 -15.04
C VAL A 427 -26.80 8.59 -16.49
N SER A 428 -25.66 8.05 -16.93
CA SER A 428 -25.12 8.31 -18.27
C SER A 428 -24.32 7.13 -18.83
N ALA A 429 -23.83 7.25 -20.07
CA ALA A 429 -22.98 6.27 -20.73
C ALA A 429 -23.50 4.81 -20.66
N GLY A 430 -24.80 4.61 -20.88
CA GLY A 430 -25.45 3.29 -20.84
C GLY A 430 -25.62 2.68 -19.44
N GLY A 431 -25.44 3.49 -18.39
CA GLY A 431 -25.81 3.11 -17.02
C GLY A 431 -27.26 2.66 -16.91
N ARG A 432 -27.51 1.75 -15.97
CA ARG A 432 -28.83 1.23 -15.63
C ARG A 432 -29.06 1.44 -14.16
N GLY A 433 -30.31 1.39 -13.73
CA GLY A 433 -30.58 1.44 -12.30
C GLY A 433 -32.05 1.47 -12.02
N THR A 434 -32.40 0.98 -10.83
CA THR A 434 -33.77 1.00 -10.32
C THR A 434 -33.83 1.92 -9.12
N PHE A 435 -34.67 2.95 -9.18
CA PHE A 435 -34.84 3.93 -8.12
C PHE A 435 -36.28 3.83 -7.61
N GLN A 436 -36.43 3.48 -6.34
CA GLN A 436 -37.71 3.27 -5.70
C GLN A 436 -37.87 4.20 -4.50
N SER A 437 -38.92 5.03 -4.49
CA SER A 437 -39.23 5.92 -3.36
C SER A 437 -38.08 6.88 -3.00
N CYS A 438 -37.24 7.25 -3.97
CA CYS A 438 -36.14 8.19 -3.77
C CYS A 438 -36.63 9.65 -3.83
N ARG A 439 -36.06 10.50 -2.98
CA ARG A 439 -36.37 11.93 -2.89
C ARG A 439 -35.15 12.79 -3.24
N VAL A 440 -35.33 13.83 -4.04
CA VAL A 440 -34.33 14.90 -4.21
C VAL A 440 -34.93 16.23 -3.81
N THR A 441 -34.22 17.02 -3.00
CA THR A 441 -34.70 18.32 -2.52
C THR A 441 -33.62 19.39 -2.62
N GLY A 442 -33.96 20.57 -3.12
CA GLY A 442 -33.07 21.75 -3.10
C GLY A 442 -31.87 21.69 -4.05
N SER A 443 -31.97 20.96 -5.16
CA SER A 443 -30.88 20.86 -6.15
C SER A 443 -30.63 22.19 -6.84
N SER A 444 -29.36 22.64 -6.90
CA SER A 444 -28.96 23.79 -7.72
C SER A 444 -28.85 23.44 -9.22
N GLY A 445 -28.87 22.15 -9.55
CA GLY A 445 -29.01 21.67 -10.91
C GLY A 445 -30.26 20.81 -11.08
N PHE A 446 -30.08 19.56 -11.51
CA PHE A 446 -31.20 18.66 -11.79
C PHE A 446 -31.55 17.78 -10.59
N GLY A 447 -32.80 17.32 -10.51
CA GLY A 447 -33.18 16.26 -9.57
C GLY A 447 -32.63 14.91 -10.03
N PHE A 448 -33.22 14.38 -11.09
CA PHE A 448 -32.75 13.23 -11.86
C PHE A 448 -32.30 13.69 -13.24
N HIS A 449 -31.07 13.35 -13.61
CA HIS A 449 -30.48 13.66 -14.92
C HIS A 449 -30.06 12.35 -15.58
N VAL A 450 -30.86 11.88 -16.55
CA VAL A 450 -30.64 10.61 -17.26
C VAL A 450 -30.44 10.90 -18.74
N ILE A 451 -29.26 10.53 -19.26
CA ILE A 451 -28.83 10.86 -20.63
C ILE A 451 -28.27 9.62 -21.35
N ASP A 452 -27.78 9.78 -22.58
CA ASP A 452 -27.09 8.74 -23.37
C ASP A 452 -27.86 7.41 -23.52
N GLY A 453 -29.17 7.48 -23.76
CA GLY A 453 -30.01 6.30 -24.01
C GLY A 453 -30.10 5.33 -22.82
N CYS A 454 -29.84 5.80 -21.60
CA CYS A 454 -29.86 4.97 -20.41
C CYS A 454 -31.25 4.40 -20.10
N ARG A 455 -31.27 3.14 -19.67
CA ARG A 455 -32.49 2.43 -19.28
C ARG A 455 -32.60 2.41 -17.77
N THR A 456 -33.33 3.39 -17.24
CA THR A 456 -33.50 3.59 -15.80
C THR A 456 -34.98 3.46 -15.44
N THR A 457 -35.28 2.76 -14.35
CA THR A 457 -36.65 2.65 -13.83
C THR A 457 -36.76 3.52 -12.58
N LEU A 458 -37.72 4.45 -12.58
CA LEU A 458 -38.04 5.33 -11.46
C LEU A 458 -39.48 5.00 -11.01
N THR A 459 -39.66 4.66 -9.75
CA THR A 459 -40.98 4.31 -9.20
C THR A 459 -41.22 5.05 -7.89
N ARG A 460 -42.31 5.82 -7.82
CA ARG A 460 -42.69 6.64 -6.64
C ARG A 460 -41.59 7.63 -6.19
N CYS A 461 -40.79 8.13 -7.13
CA CYS A 461 -39.76 9.13 -6.84
C CYS A 461 -40.36 10.53 -6.72
N HIS A 462 -39.74 11.37 -5.89
CA HIS A 462 -40.18 12.74 -5.67
C HIS A 462 -39.03 13.73 -5.80
N THR A 463 -39.26 14.83 -6.50
CA THR A 463 -38.29 15.93 -6.60
C THR A 463 -38.96 17.23 -6.17
N GLU A 464 -38.22 18.04 -5.41
CA GLU A 464 -38.69 19.35 -4.98
C GLU A 464 -37.56 20.40 -5.04
N ARG A 465 -37.90 21.65 -5.38
CA ARG A 465 -36.99 22.80 -5.38
C ARG A 465 -35.70 22.55 -6.19
N CYS A 466 -35.82 22.03 -7.41
CA CYS A 466 -34.68 21.74 -8.30
C CYS A 466 -34.55 22.81 -9.40
N ALA A 467 -33.47 23.60 -9.40
CA ALA A 467 -33.36 24.83 -10.19
C ALA A 467 -33.28 24.63 -11.73
N ARG A 468 -32.79 23.47 -12.20
CA ARG A 468 -32.73 23.14 -13.64
C ARG A 468 -33.82 22.16 -14.08
N GLY A 469 -34.69 21.72 -13.15
CA GLY A 469 -35.77 20.76 -13.39
C GLY A 469 -35.65 19.50 -12.53
N GLY A 470 -36.81 18.93 -12.17
CA GLY A 470 -36.88 17.71 -11.37
C GLY A 470 -36.45 16.45 -12.11
N TYR A 471 -36.85 16.28 -13.37
CA TYR A 471 -36.50 15.14 -14.21
C TYR A 471 -36.07 15.62 -15.60
N GLU A 472 -34.83 15.31 -15.99
CA GLU A 472 -34.30 15.57 -17.33
C GLU A 472 -33.96 14.24 -18.01
N PHE A 473 -34.65 13.95 -19.12
CA PHE A 473 -34.45 12.76 -19.95
C PHE A 473 -34.08 13.20 -21.37
N ALA A 474 -32.81 13.03 -21.75
CA ALA A 474 -32.34 13.47 -23.08
C ALA A 474 -32.91 12.63 -24.23
N GLU A 475 -33.25 11.37 -23.96
CA GLU A 475 -33.69 10.38 -24.95
C GLU A 475 -34.80 9.48 -24.40
N ASP A 476 -35.55 8.83 -25.29
CA ASP A 476 -36.55 7.82 -24.92
C ASP A 476 -35.86 6.56 -24.37
N GLY A 477 -36.16 6.17 -23.13
CA GLY A 477 -35.43 5.09 -22.45
C GLY A 477 -35.81 4.88 -20.98
N PRO A 478 -35.82 5.94 -20.14
CA PRO A 478 -36.21 5.82 -18.75
C PRO A 478 -37.73 5.65 -18.60
N VAL A 479 -38.14 4.82 -17.64
CA VAL A 479 -39.54 4.59 -17.26
C VAL A 479 -39.78 5.27 -15.92
N ALA A 480 -40.73 6.20 -15.86
CA ALA A 480 -41.11 6.89 -14.63
C ALA A 480 -42.56 6.59 -14.27
N GLU A 481 -42.78 5.88 -13.17
CA GLU A 481 -44.09 5.49 -12.63
C GLU A 481 -44.35 6.19 -11.30
N ASP A 482 -45.52 6.82 -11.14
CA ASP A 482 -45.92 7.54 -9.92
C ASP A 482 -44.91 8.59 -9.42
N CYS A 483 -44.13 9.19 -10.33
CA CYS A 483 -43.11 10.19 -10.01
C CYS A 483 -43.69 11.61 -10.01
N THR A 484 -43.24 12.48 -9.09
CA THR A 484 -43.77 13.84 -8.92
C THR A 484 -42.66 14.90 -8.81
N SER A 485 -42.89 16.10 -9.34
CA SER A 485 -41.99 17.27 -9.30
C SER A 485 -42.79 18.55 -9.04
N ASP A 486 -42.30 19.44 -8.18
CA ASP A 486 -42.92 20.75 -7.92
C ASP A 486 -42.66 21.79 -9.03
N GLU A 487 -41.53 21.68 -9.73
CA GLU A 487 -41.25 22.40 -10.98
C GLU A 487 -41.54 21.51 -12.20
N SER A 488 -42.62 21.83 -12.91
CA SER A 488 -43.02 21.20 -14.17
C SER A 488 -42.84 22.19 -15.34
N GLY A 489 -41.73 22.09 -16.08
CA GLY A 489 -41.70 22.46 -17.50
C GLY A 489 -42.08 21.23 -18.34
N PRO A 490 -42.93 21.33 -19.38
CA PRO A 490 -43.70 20.17 -19.83
C PRO A 490 -42.91 19.22 -20.72
N ARG A 491 -42.86 17.93 -20.34
CA ARG A 491 -43.47 16.80 -21.11
C ARG A 491 -43.29 15.47 -20.36
N LEU A 492 -44.26 15.16 -19.51
CA LEU A 492 -44.70 13.79 -19.27
C LEU A 492 -45.94 13.56 -20.16
N ALA A 493 -45.84 12.72 -21.17
CA ALA A 493 -47.00 12.10 -21.80
C ALA A 493 -46.60 10.83 -22.56
N ALA A 494 -46.83 9.67 -21.93
CA ALA A 494 -47.06 8.43 -22.64
C ALA A 494 -48.55 8.04 -22.47
N GLN A 495 -49.31 8.11 -23.57
CA GLN A 495 -50.16 7.05 -24.14
C GLN A 495 -51.42 7.55 -24.87
N SER A 496 -51.61 6.93 -26.04
CA SER A 496 -52.65 6.97 -27.09
C SER A 496 -54.05 7.53 -26.83
N ALA A 497 -54.57 8.34 -27.76
CA ALA A 497 -55.76 8.06 -28.59
C ALA A 497 -56.15 9.25 -29.51
N GLY A 498 -56.50 8.97 -30.78
CA GLY A 498 -57.44 9.78 -31.56
C GLY A 498 -56.84 10.78 -32.57
N ALA A 499 -56.96 10.45 -33.86
CA ALA A 499 -56.64 11.30 -34.99
C ALA A 499 -57.65 12.46 -35.20
N GLY A 500 -57.16 13.62 -35.64
CA GLY A 500 -57.96 14.70 -36.22
C GLY A 500 -57.14 15.98 -36.43
N PRO A 501 -57.04 16.54 -37.66
CA PRO A 501 -56.20 17.71 -37.92
C PRO A 501 -57.03 18.99 -37.95
N LEU A 502 -56.66 20.02 -37.17
CA LEU A 502 -57.16 21.38 -37.36
C LEU A 502 -56.08 22.44 -37.07
N THR A 503 -55.51 22.93 -38.18
CA THR A 503 -55.40 24.35 -38.57
C THR A 503 -54.70 25.34 -37.64
N ALA A 504 -53.64 25.91 -38.20
CA ALA A 504 -52.92 27.09 -37.73
C ALA A 504 -53.76 28.37 -37.84
N GLU A 505 -53.67 29.23 -36.83
CA GLU A 505 -53.91 30.66 -36.99
C GLU A 505 -52.92 31.49 -36.17
N ARG A 506 -52.33 32.47 -36.85
CA ARG A 506 -51.40 33.48 -36.35
C ARG A 506 -52.17 34.66 -35.77
N ALA A 507 -51.80 35.12 -34.58
CA ALA A 507 -51.87 36.51 -34.12
C ALA A 507 -51.13 36.57 -32.77
N GLY A 508 -50.33 37.55 -32.39
CA GLY A 508 -49.97 38.84 -32.94
C GLY A 508 -49.09 39.51 -31.88
N ILE A 509 -48.07 40.23 -32.33
CA ILE A 509 -47.09 40.93 -31.51
C ILE A 509 -47.77 42.05 -30.71
N ARG A 510 -47.50 42.14 -29.41
CA ARG A 510 -47.62 43.37 -28.61
C ARG A 510 -46.40 43.56 -27.71
N THR A 511 -45.69 44.64 -28.00
CA THR A 511 -44.55 45.21 -27.29
C THR A 511 -45.00 46.13 -26.16
N VAL A 512 -44.51 45.90 -24.92
CA VAL A 512 -44.31 46.87 -23.83
C VAL A 512 -43.36 46.17 -22.83
N GLY A 513 -42.33 46.71 -22.21
CA GLY A 513 -41.66 48.01 -22.18
C GLY A 513 -40.45 47.82 -21.25
N ALA A 514 -39.36 48.53 -21.52
CA ALA A 514 -38.09 48.41 -20.81
C ALA A 514 -38.19 48.85 -19.34
N VAL A 515 -37.67 48.03 -18.41
CA VAL A 515 -37.32 48.44 -17.05
C VAL A 515 -35.87 48.04 -16.77
N ARG A 516 -35.09 49.05 -16.39
CA ARG A 516 -33.68 48.99 -16.00
C ARG A 516 -33.50 48.12 -14.74
N GLY A 517 -32.60 47.15 -14.80
CA GLY A 517 -32.08 46.46 -13.61
C GLY A 517 -31.06 47.33 -12.85
N PRO A 518 -30.95 47.20 -11.52
CA PRO A 518 -29.87 47.80 -10.76
C PRO A 518 -28.59 46.96 -10.90
N ALA A 519 -27.46 47.66 -10.87
CA ALA A 519 -26.11 47.12 -10.93
C ALA A 519 -25.79 46.30 -9.67
N VAL A 520 -25.14 45.16 -9.86
CA VAL A 520 -24.55 44.33 -8.80
C VAL A 520 -23.14 44.86 -8.51
N GLU A 521 -22.90 45.22 -7.25
CA GLU A 521 -21.59 45.58 -6.72
C GLU A 521 -20.63 44.38 -6.76
N ALA A 522 -19.40 44.66 -7.17
CA ALA A 522 -18.30 43.71 -7.21
C ALA A 522 -17.85 43.35 -5.78
N ALA A 523 -17.96 42.07 -5.42
CA ALA A 523 -17.33 41.50 -4.24
C ALA A 523 -15.85 41.16 -4.52
N ALA A 524 -15.00 41.47 -3.54
CA ALA A 524 -13.55 41.33 -3.54
C ALA A 524 -13.07 39.86 -3.59
N PRO A 525 -11.83 39.60 -4.06
CA PRO A 525 -11.30 38.25 -4.22
C PRO A 525 -10.94 37.61 -2.86
N VAL A 526 -11.34 36.35 -2.69
CA VAL A 526 -10.99 35.46 -1.57
C VAL A 526 -9.59 34.87 -1.83
N PRO A 527 -8.71 34.74 -0.81
CA PRO A 527 -7.31 34.35 -1.02
C PRO A 527 -7.16 32.83 -1.26
N SER A 528 -6.22 32.50 -2.14
CA SER A 528 -5.80 31.14 -2.50
C SER A 528 -5.18 30.37 -1.32
N PRO A 529 -5.38 29.05 -1.21
CA PRO A 529 -4.71 28.23 -0.19
C PRO A 529 -3.20 28.16 -0.46
N ARG A 530 -2.44 28.20 0.63
CA ARG A 530 -0.98 28.13 0.65
C ARG A 530 -0.48 26.78 0.13
N GLY A 531 0.51 26.84 -0.76
CA GLY A 531 1.18 25.68 -1.32
C GLY A 531 1.84 24.82 -0.25
N VAL A 532 1.74 23.51 -0.46
CA VAL A 532 2.59 22.52 0.17
C VAL A 532 3.99 22.74 -0.40
N GLU A 533 4.98 22.93 0.49
CA GLU A 533 6.39 23.01 0.14
C GLU A 533 6.85 21.66 -0.43
N GLU A 534 6.84 21.54 -1.76
CA GLU A 534 7.73 20.61 -2.46
C GLU A 534 9.16 21.04 -2.15
N ALA A 535 9.92 20.15 -1.52
CA ALA A 535 11.34 20.35 -1.27
C ALA A 535 12.05 20.69 -2.59
N ASP A 536 12.55 21.91 -2.68
CA ASP A 536 13.51 22.38 -3.69
C ASP A 536 14.69 21.39 -3.74
N ARG A 537 14.62 20.41 -4.64
CA ARG A 537 15.83 19.85 -5.25
C ARG A 537 16.24 20.85 -6.32
N GLU A 538 17.32 21.58 -6.05
CA GLU A 538 17.97 22.45 -7.03
C GLU A 538 18.04 21.76 -8.41
N PRO A 539 17.73 22.46 -9.51
CA PRO A 539 17.88 21.89 -10.84
C PRO A 539 19.36 21.54 -11.04
N ALA A 540 19.65 20.24 -11.09
CA ALA A 540 20.98 19.73 -11.36
C ALA A 540 21.54 20.43 -12.61
N ALA A 541 22.74 21.00 -12.48
CA ALA A 541 23.44 21.66 -13.58
C ALA A 541 23.38 20.80 -14.85
N ALA A 542 23.05 21.44 -15.99
CA ALA A 542 22.87 20.77 -17.27
C ALA A 542 24.07 19.87 -17.59
N ARG A 543 23.87 18.54 -17.45
CA ARG A 543 24.86 17.52 -17.81
C ARG A 543 25.20 17.63 -19.29
N GLY A 544 26.46 17.43 -19.64
CA GLY A 544 26.89 17.47 -21.04
C GLY A 544 26.28 16.31 -21.83
N SER A 545 25.85 16.56 -23.07
CA SER A 545 25.23 15.52 -23.93
C SER A 545 26.08 14.25 -24.09
N GLY A 546 27.41 14.40 -24.05
CA GLY A 546 28.35 13.27 -24.10
C GLY A 546 28.32 12.35 -22.88
N GLU A 547 27.98 12.85 -21.70
CA GLU A 547 27.89 12.07 -20.45
C GLU A 547 26.65 11.18 -20.46
N VAL A 548 25.50 11.73 -20.89
CA VAL A 548 24.23 11.00 -21.00
C VAL A 548 24.28 9.97 -22.13
N LEU A 549 24.95 10.29 -23.25
CA LEU A 549 25.24 9.30 -24.29
C LEU A 549 26.13 8.16 -23.78
N GLY A 550 27.08 8.45 -22.88
CA GLY A 550 27.87 7.43 -22.20
C GLY A 550 27.03 6.48 -21.32
N GLN A 551 25.99 7.00 -20.66
CA GLN A 551 25.05 6.18 -19.89
C GLN A 551 24.18 5.28 -20.77
N LEU A 552 23.74 5.80 -21.93
CA LEU A 552 23.06 4.98 -22.94
C LEU A 552 23.98 3.86 -23.44
N ASP A 553 25.27 4.15 -23.62
CA ASP A 553 26.25 3.16 -24.07
C ASP A 553 26.55 2.09 -23.02
N ALA A 554 26.48 2.45 -21.74
CA ALA A 554 26.65 1.55 -20.60
C ALA A 554 25.50 0.54 -20.44
N LEU A 555 24.31 0.80 -20.99
CA LEU A 555 23.22 -0.18 -20.94
C LEU A 555 23.61 -1.47 -21.66
N VAL A 556 23.37 -2.63 -21.05
CA VAL A 556 23.69 -3.92 -21.66
C VAL A 556 22.82 -4.15 -22.91
N GLY A 557 23.45 -4.60 -24.00
CA GLY A 557 22.78 -4.94 -25.26
C GLY A 557 22.19 -3.73 -26.00
N LEU A 558 21.06 -3.94 -26.68
CA LEU A 558 20.26 -2.88 -27.34
C LEU A 558 20.98 -2.13 -28.50
N ASP A 559 21.90 -2.78 -29.21
CA ASP A 559 22.70 -2.14 -30.27
C ASP A 559 21.86 -1.53 -31.41
N SER A 560 20.69 -2.09 -31.71
CA SER A 560 19.72 -1.49 -32.64
C SER A 560 19.17 -0.17 -32.10
N VAL A 561 18.71 -0.16 -30.85
CA VAL A 561 18.14 1.00 -30.17
C VAL A 561 19.19 2.11 -30.01
N LYS A 562 20.40 1.77 -29.56
CA LYS A 562 21.50 2.73 -29.40
C LYS A 562 21.85 3.41 -30.73
N ARG A 563 21.90 2.66 -31.83
CA ARG A 563 22.13 3.22 -33.17
C ARG A 563 21.02 4.17 -33.59
N GLU A 564 19.76 3.83 -33.34
CA GLU A 564 18.64 4.70 -33.69
C GLU A 564 18.59 5.99 -32.86
N VAL A 565 18.83 5.90 -31.56
CA VAL A 565 18.91 7.07 -30.68
C VAL A 565 20.07 7.99 -31.08
N ARG A 566 21.24 7.43 -31.44
CA ARG A 566 22.37 8.20 -31.98
C ARG A 566 22.02 8.87 -33.31
N ALA A 567 21.38 8.15 -34.24
CA ALA A 567 20.98 8.72 -35.52
C ALA A 567 19.99 9.89 -35.38
N LEU A 568 19.08 9.82 -34.40
CA LEU A 568 18.18 10.93 -34.06
C LEU A 568 18.95 12.11 -33.45
N THR A 569 19.89 11.83 -32.56
CA THR A 569 20.75 12.83 -31.91
C THR A 569 21.60 13.58 -32.93
N ASP A 570 22.26 12.86 -33.84
CA ASP A 570 23.08 13.43 -34.91
C ASP A 570 22.26 14.34 -35.83
N MET A 571 21.03 13.91 -36.16
CA MET A 571 20.12 14.69 -37.00
C MET A 571 19.71 16.00 -36.34
N ILE A 572 19.42 15.97 -35.04
CA ILE A 572 19.10 17.15 -34.23
C ILE A 572 20.30 18.10 -34.17
N GLU A 573 21.49 17.57 -33.91
CA GLU A 573 22.70 18.38 -33.79
C GLU A 573 23.06 19.08 -35.11
N VAL A 574 23.01 18.33 -36.23
CA VAL A 574 23.19 18.91 -37.57
C VAL A 574 22.11 19.94 -37.90
N GLY A 575 20.86 19.68 -37.52
CA GLY A 575 19.76 20.64 -37.65
C GLY A 575 20.04 21.95 -36.92
N ARG A 576 20.55 21.88 -35.68
CA ARG A 576 20.92 23.04 -34.88
C ARG A 576 22.07 23.84 -35.51
N ARG A 577 23.12 23.15 -35.98
CA ARG A 577 24.25 23.79 -36.70
C ARG A 577 23.78 24.50 -37.97
N ARG A 578 22.82 23.92 -38.69
CA ARG A 578 22.20 24.56 -39.87
C ARG A 578 21.42 25.83 -39.51
N GLN A 579 20.62 25.80 -38.45
CA GLN A 579 19.90 26.99 -37.97
C GLN A 579 20.85 28.10 -37.53
N GLN A 580 21.93 27.77 -36.83
CA GLN A 580 22.98 28.73 -36.44
C GLN A 580 23.68 29.35 -37.65
N ALA A 581 23.81 28.59 -38.75
CA ALA A 581 24.32 29.08 -40.03
C ALA A 581 23.27 29.83 -40.87
N GLY A 582 22.06 30.10 -40.35
CA GLY A 582 20.96 30.76 -41.06
C GLY A 582 20.30 29.91 -42.16
N LEU A 583 20.62 28.62 -42.22
CA LEU A 583 20.05 27.68 -43.18
C LEU A 583 18.76 27.07 -42.63
N LYS A 584 17.81 26.79 -43.52
CA LYS A 584 16.62 26.00 -43.14
C LYS A 584 17.05 24.60 -42.70
N ALA A 585 16.71 24.26 -41.46
CA ALA A 585 16.77 22.89 -40.96
C ALA A 585 15.47 22.16 -41.30
N ALA A 586 15.56 20.87 -41.63
CA ALA A 586 14.38 20.04 -41.76
C ALA A 586 13.70 19.92 -40.39
N SER A 587 12.37 20.04 -40.35
CA SER A 587 11.61 19.78 -39.13
C SER A 587 11.68 18.27 -38.85
N VAL A 588 12.40 17.90 -37.79
CA VAL A 588 12.49 16.51 -37.35
C VAL A 588 11.27 16.23 -36.48
N ARG A 589 10.44 15.24 -36.87
CA ARG A 589 9.38 14.72 -36.02
C ARG A 589 10.03 13.95 -34.86
N ARG A 590 9.67 14.27 -33.61
CA ARG A 590 10.40 13.81 -32.41
C ARG A 590 9.68 12.72 -31.63
N HIS A 591 8.42 12.44 -31.94
CA HIS A 591 7.62 11.40 -31.27
C HIS A 591 8.04 10.01 -31.73
N LEU A 592 8.17 9.06 -30.78
CA LEU A 592 8.68 7.71 -31.03
C LEU A 592 7.68 6.63 -30.60
N VAL A 593 7.72 5.49 -31.28
CA VAL A 593 7.01 4.26 -30.86
C VAL A 593 8.03 3.26 -30.36
N PHE A 594 7.88 2.76 -29.14
CA PHE A 594 8.72 1.71 -28.56
C PHE A 594 7.96 0.38 -28.57
N THR A 595 8.48 -0.62 -29.28
CA THR A 595 7.88 -1.96 -29.31
C THR A 595 8.82 -2.98 -28.70
N GLY A 596 8.29 -3.96 -27.96
CA GLY A 596 9.08 -5.09 -27.47
C GLY A 596 8.57 -5.68 -26.16
N SER A 597 9.09 -6.84 -25.79
CA SER A 597 8.69 -7.58 -24.59
C SER A 597 8.95 -6.80 -23.29
N PRO A 598 8.34 -7.19 -22.16
CA PRO A 598 8.54 -6.53 -20.87
C PRO A 598 9.99 -6.68 -20.40
N GLY A 599 10.50 -5.70 -19.65
CA GLY A 599 11.85 -5.76 -19.09
C GLY A 599 13.00 -5.64 -20.10
N THR A 600 12.73 -5.15 -21.31
CA THR A 600 13.74 -4.88 -22.36
C THR A 600 14.35 -3.47 -22.30
N GLY A 601 13.99 -2.65 -21.29
CA GLY A 601 14.61 -1.34 -21.06
C GLY A 601 13.92 -0.13 -21.71
N LYS A 602 12.68 -0.27 -22.19
CA LYS A 602 11.88 0.80 -22.85
C LYS A 602 11.82 2.10 -22.03
N THR A 603 11.37 2.02 -20.77
CA THR A 603 11.23 3.19 -19.88
C THR A 603 12.59 3.83 -19.55
N THR A 604 13.63 3.02 -19.36
CA THR A 604 15.00 3.49 -19.10
C THR A 604 15.54 4.30 -20.29
N VAL A 605 15.38 3.78 -21.51
CA VAL A 605 15.81 4.49 -22.72
C VAL A 605 14.98 5.75 -22.96
N ALA A 606 13.68 5.75 -22.64
CA ALA A 606 12.83 6.95 -22.75
C ALA A 606 13.32 8.08 -21.84
N ARG A 607 13.72 7.76 -20.61
CA ARG A 607 14.31 8.72 -19.66
C ARG A 607 15.60 9.32 -20.20
N LEU A 608 16.55 8.47 -20.60
CA LEU A 608 17.83 8.92 -21.17
C LEU A 608 17.63 9.76 -22.43
N TYR A 609 16.66 9.41 -23.27
CA TYR A 609 16.34 10.19 -24.45
C TYR A 609 15.87 11.61 -24.09
N GLY A 610 15.01 11.77 -23.08
CA GLY A 610 14.59 13.07 -22.56
C GLY A 610 15.77 13.92 -22.07
N GLU A 611 16.66 13.32 -21.29
CA GLU A 611 17.87 13.98 -20.79
C GLU A 611 18.81 14.41 -21.93
N ILE A 612 19.02 13.55 -22.95
CA ILE A 612 19.80 13.89 -24.14
C ILE A 612 19.19 15.10 -24.84
N LEU A 613 17.87 15.11 -25.06
CA LEU A 613 17.21 16.24 -25.72
C LEU A 613 17.31 17.55 -24.92
N ALA A 614 17.21 17.50 -23.60
CA ALA A 614 17.42 18.68 -22.76
C ALA A 614 18.87 19.19 -22.85
N SER A 615 19.86 18.29 -22.79
CA SER A 615 21.29 18.66 -22.92
C SER A 615 21.63 19.31 -24.27
N LEU A 616 20.89 18.96 -25.33
CA LEU A 616 21.03 19.53 -26.66
C LEU A 616 20.26 20.85 -26.84
N GLY A 617 19.54 21.31 -25.81
CA GLY A 617 18.71 22.50 -25.83
C GLY A 617 17.44 22.35 -26.67
N VAL A 618 16.97 21.11 -26.84
CA VAL A 618 15.77 20.77 -27.62
C VAL A 618 14.53 20.79 -26.72
N LEU A 619 14.68 20.33 -25.49
CA LEU A 619 13.67 20.37 -24.42
C LEU A 619 14.17 21.26 -23.28
N GLU A 620 13.26 21.83 -22.51
CA GLU A 620 13.59 22.74 -21.41
C GLU A 620 14.18 22.00 -20.19
N ARG A 621 13.64 20.82 -19.86
CA ARG A 621 13.96 20.08 -18.62
C ARG A 621 14.32 18.61 -18.87
N GLY A 622 13.68 17.96 -19.84
CA GLY A 622 13.96 16.56 -20.21
C GLY A 622 13.45 15.51 -19.24
N HIS A 623 12.59 15.88 -18.28
CA HIS A 623 11.98 14.93 -17.33
C HIS A 623 11.01 13.98 -18.04
N LEU A 624 10.87 12.77 -17.49
CA LEU A 624 9.96 11.74 -17.99
C LEU A 624 8.68 11.73 -17.14
N VAL A 625 7.52 11.86 -17.78
CA VAL A 625 6.19 11.64 -17.18
C VAL A 625 5.64 10.34 -17.75
N GLU A 626 5.54 9.33 -16.91
CA GLU A 626 4.99 8.02 -17.26
C GLU A 626 3.49 7.98 -16.95
N VAL A 627 2.70 7.52 -17.92
CA VAL A 627 1.24 7.43 -17.84
C VAL A 627 0.76 6.16 -18.52
N SER A 628 -0.44 5.73 -18.16
CA SER A 628 -1.14 4.58 -18.72
C SER A 628 -2.56 4.97 -19.14
N ARG A 629 -3.37 3.99 -19.57
CA ARG A 629 -4.78 4.24 -19.93
C ARG A 629 -5.57 4.91 -18.81
N VAL A 630 -5.36 4.51 -17.55
CA VAL A 630 -6.15 5.03 -16.41
C VAL A 630 -5.87 6.51 -16.14
N ASP A 631 -4.68 6.98 -16.48
CA ASP A 631 -4.27 8.37 -16.30
C ASP A 631 -4.82 9.29 -17.40
N LEU A 632 -5.01 8.76 -18.60
CA LEU A 632 -5.39 9.53 -19.79
C LEU A 632 -6.89 9.54 -20.04
N VAL A 633 -7.57 8.41 -19.76
CA VAL A 633 -8.98 8.24 -20.08
C VAL A 633 -9.83 8.59 -18.85
N GLY A 634 -10.66 9.61 -19.00
CA GLY A 634 -11.64 10.01 -18.01
C GLY A 634 -12.88 9.12 -18.05
N GLU A 635 -13.63 9.11 -16.96
CA GLU A 635 -14.79 8.23 -16.80
C GLU A 635 -16.11 8.90 -17.17
N HIS A 636 -16.06 10.21 -17.41
CA HIS A 636 -17.18 11.05 -17.82
C HIS A 636 -16.93 11.65 -19.22
N ILE A 637 -18.01 11.95 -19.95
CA ILE A 637 -17.95 12.67 -21.24
C ILE A 637 -17.23 14.01 -21.05
N GLY A 638 -16.21 14.28 -21.87
CA GLY A 638 -15.40 15.50 -21.80
C GLY A 638 -14.29 15.51 -20.74
N SER A 639 -14.30 14.57 -19.77
CA SER A 639 -13.23 14.46 -18.77
C SER A 639 -11.94 13.84 -19.33
N THR A 640 -12.05 13.04 -20.40
CA THR A 640 -10.91 12.44 -21.08
C THR A 640 -10.00 13.49 -21.73
N ALA A 641 -10.60 14.48 -22.39
CA ALA A 641 -9.82 15.58 -22.97
C ALA A 641 -9.06 16.36 -21.89
N ILE A 642 -9.68 16.60 -20.73
CA ILE A 642 -9.05 17.30 -19.60
C ILE A 642 -7.90 16.48 -19.02
N ARG A 643 -8.10 15.19 -18.73
CA ARG A 643 -7.04 14.33 -18.18
C ARG A 643 -5.86 14.15 -19.14
N THR A 644 -6.16 13.97 -20.42
CA THR A 644 -5.12 13.89 -21.46
C THR A 644 -4.35 15.21 -21.54
N GLN A 645 -5.03 16.36 -21.43
CA GLN A 645 -4.41 17.68 -21.39
C GLN A 645 -3.51 17.86 -20.16
N GLU A 646 -3.99 17.53 -18.96
CA GLU A 646 -3.22 17.63 -17.71
C GLU A 646 -1.98 16.74 -17.75
N ALA A 647 -2.11 15.50 -18.23
CA ALA A 647 -0.98 14.60 -18.43
C ALA A 647 0.05 15.19 -19.40
N PHE A 648 -0.40 15.79 -20.50
CA PHE A 648 0.45 16.45 -21.48
C PHE A 648 1.13 17.70 -20.91
N ASP A 649 0.42 18.51 -20.14
CA ASP A 649 0.96 19.73 -19.53
C ASP A 649 1.99 19.42 -18.44
N ARG A 650 1.82 18.33 -17.67
CA ARG A 650 2.88 17.84 -16.77
C ARG A 650 4.15 17.46 -17.51
N ALA A 651 4.02 16.94 -18.74
CA ALA A 651 5.16 16.57 -19.58
C ALA A 651 5.79 17.75 -20.35
N ARG A 652 5.28 18.98 -20.18
CA ARG A 652 5.77 20.16 -20.87
C ARG A 652 7.23 20.47 -20.53
N GLY A 653 8.06 20.59 -21.55
CA GLY A 653 9.52 20.70 -21.41
C GLY A 653 10.23 19.36 -21.24
N GLY A 654 9.52 18.23 -21.34
CA GLY A 654 10.02 16.88 -21.11
C GLY A 654 9.44 15.84 -22.08
N VAL A 655 9.34 14.60 -21.61
CA VAL A 655 8.87 13.42 -22.37
C VAL A 655 7.59 12.87 -21.72
N LEU A 656 6.53 12.70 -22.50
CA LEU A 656 5.32 11.96 -22.11
C LEU A 656 5.45 10.52 -22.57
N PHE A 657 5.57 9.57 -21.65
CA PHE A 657 5.69 8.15 -21.94
C PHE A 657 4.38 7.44 -21.61
N ILE A 658 3.73 6.88 -22.63
CA ILE A 658 2.46 6.18 -22.51
C ILE A 658 2.73 4.68 -22.62
N ASP A 659 2.68 3.97 -21.50
CA ASP A 659 2.85 2.52 -21.49
C ASP A 659 1.55 1.80 -21.90
N GLU A 660 1.73 0.66 -22.56
CA GLU A 660 0.65 -0.14 -23.16
C GLU A 660 -0.38 0.68 -23.94
N ALA A 661 0.10 1.59 -24.80
CA ALA A 661 -0.75 2.57 -25.49
C ALA A 661 -1.87 1.93 -26.35
N TYR A 662 -1.68 0.69 -26.81
CA TYR A 662 -2.71 -0.08 -27.52
C TYR A 662 -3.98 -0.28 -26.67
N ALA A 663 -3.86 -0.26 -25.34
CA ALA A 663 -5.00 -0.31 -24.43
C ALA A 663 -5.96 0.87 -24.64
N LEU A 664 -5.52 2.01 -25.21
CA LEU A 664 -6.38 3.14 -25.55
C LEU A 664 -7.41 2.80 -26.63
N ALA A 665 -7.13 1.82 -27.51
CA ALA A 665 -8.03 1.39 -28.58
C ALA A 665 -8.23 -0.14 -28.63
N PRO A 666 -9.02 -0.74 -27.71
CA PRO A 666 -9.36 -2.17 -27.72
C PRO A 666 -10.23 -2.59 -28.92
N GLU A 667 -10.07 -3.84 -29.40
CA GLU A 667 -10.80 -4.39 -30.56
C GLU A 667 -12.34 -4.48 -30.37
N ASP A 668 -12.82 -4.70 -29.14
CA ASP A 668 -14.23 -4.99 -28.84
C ASP A 668 -15.04 -3.80 -28.27
N SER A 669 -14.43 -2.61 -28.15
CA SER A 669 -15.10 -1.46 -27.54
C SER A 669 -15.64 -0.49 -28.58
N GLY A 670 -16.95 -0.48 -28.79
CA GLY A 670 -17.68 0.64 -29.41
C GLY A 670 -17.75 1.89 -28.50
N ARG A 671 -16.70 2.18 -27.71
CA ARG A 671 -16.63 3.31 -26.75
C ARG A 671 -15.77 4.45 -27.32
N ASP A 672 -16.32 5.66 -27.41
CA ASP A 672 -15.65 6.83 -28.01
C ASP A 672 -14.55 7.47 -27.13
N PHE A 673 -14.45 7.15 -25.83
CA PHE A 673 -13.53 7.84 -24.90
C PHE A 673 -12.04 7.55 -25.14
N GLY A 674 -11.68 6.30 -25.45
CA GLY A 674 -10.29 5.97 -25.80
C GLY A 674 -9.85 6.69 -27.07
N ARG A 675 -10.80 6.85 -28.00
CA ARG A 675 -10.61 7.62 -29.23
C ARG A 675 -10.53 9.13 -28.96
N GLU A 676 -11.32 9.66 -28.03
CA GLU A 676 -11.24 11.05 -27.55
C GLU A 676 -9.86 11.36 -26.94
N ALA A 677 -9.29 10.43 -26.16
CA ALA A 677 -7.92 10.58 -25.64
C ALA A 677 -6.90 10.63 -26.78
N ILE A 678 -7.03 9.71 -27.75
CA ILE A 678 -6.15 9.67 -28.92
C ILE A 678 -6.27 10.95 -29.76
N ASP A 679 -7.48 11.42 -30.03
CA ASP A 679 -7.73 12.63 -30.82
C ASP A 679 -7.21 13.88 -30.11
N THR A 680 -7.39 13.96 -28.79
CA THR A 680 -6.84 15.04 -27.96
C THR A 680 -5.31 15.00 -27.97
N LEU A 681 -4.71 13.83 -27.77
CA LEU A 681 -3.27 13.65 -27.80
C LEU A 681 -2.68 14.04 -29.17
N VAL A 682 -3.30 13.59 -30.27
CA VAL A 682 -2.91 13.92 -31.65
C VAL A 682 -2.94 15.42 -31.91
N LYS A 683 -3.94 16.13 -31.37
CA LYS A 683 -4.04 17.58 -31.44
C LYS A 683 -2.91 18.25 -30.67
N LEU A 684 -2.65 17.83 -29.43
CA LEU A 684 -1.60 18.41 -28.58
C LEU A 684 -0.19 18.17 -29.11
N MET A 685 0.04 16.99 -29.71
CA MET A 685 1.29 16.68 -30.42
C MET A 685 1.55 17.64 -31.59
N GLU A 686 0.50 18.12 -32.27
CA GLU A 686 0.63 19.10 -33.36
C GLU A 686 0.90 20.51 -32.83
N ASP A 687 0.09 20.93 -31.85
CA ASP A 687 0.11 22.30 -31.29
C ASP A 687 1.37 22.58 -30.47
N HIS A 688 1.97 21.54 -29.86
CA HIS A 688 3.08 21.66 -28.91
C HIS A 688 4.31 20.79 -29.26
N ARG A 689 4.54 20.52 -30.55
CA ARG A 689 5.63 19.66 -31.06
C ARG A 689 7.05 20.05 -30.63
N ASP A 690 7.27 21.31 -30.28
CA ASP A 690 8.59 21.83 -29.88
C ASP A 690 8.77 21.82 -28.35
N ALA A 691 7.70 21.57 -27.59
CA ALA A 691 7.70 21.62 -26.12
C ALA A 691 7.59 20.25 -25.44
N VAL A 692 7.03 19.23 -26.12
CA VAL A 692 6.83 17.88 -25.55
C VAL A 692 7.24 16.81 -26.54
N VAL A 693 7.90 15.77 -26.06
CA VAL A 693 8.10 14.54 -26.82
C VAL A 693 7.23 13.42 -26.29
N VAL A 694 6.23 13.00 -27.07
CA VAL A 694 5.43 11.81 -26.78
C VAL A 694 6.12 10.53 -27.25
N ILE A 695 6.19 9.53 -26.37
CA ILE A 695 6.63 8.16 -26.66
C ILE A 695 5.50 7.20 -26.28
N VAL A 696 5.05 6.37 -27.22
CA VAL A 696 4.08 5.31 -26.95
C VAL A 696 4.79 3.96 -26.91
N ALA A 697 4.49 3.14 -25.92
CA ALA A 697 5.14 1.85 -25.71
C ALA A 697 4.13 0.69 -25.63
N GLY A 698 4.59 -0.51 -26.00
CA GLY A 698 3.80 -1.73 -25.85
C GLY A 698 4.42 -2.95 -26.52
N TYR A 699 3.67 -4.05 -26.53
CA TYR A 699 4.04 -5.28 -27.24
C TYR A 699 3.99 -5.07 -28.76
N THR A 700 4.87 -5.75 -29.49
CA THR A 700 5.06 -5.50 -30.92
C THR A 700 3.79 -5.73 -31.75
N ALA A 701 3.11 -6.86 -31.56
CA ALA A 701 1.93 -7.19 -32.37
C ALA A 701 0.74 -6.27 -32.08
N GLU A 702 0.57 -5.88 -30.83
CA GLU A 702 -0.50 -5.02 -30.31
C GLU A 702 -0.29 -3.58 -30.77
N MET A 703 0.97 -3.10 -30.77
CA MET A 703 1.31 -1.78 -31.28
C MET A 703 1.16 -1.66 -32.79
N ASP A 704 1.50 -2.71 -33.56
CA ASP A 704 1.27 -2.73 -35.00
C ASP A 704 -0.24 -2.61 -35.32
N ARG A 705 -1.09 -3.29 -34.55
CA ARG A 705 -2.56 -3.14 -34.65
C ARG A 705 -3.02 -1.75 -34.27
N PHE A 706 -2.56 -1.23 -33.13
CA PHE A 706 -2.91 0.10 -32.63
C PHE A 706 -2.62 1.21 -33.66
N LEU A 707 -1.46 1.16 -34.31
CA LEU A 707 -1.05 2.11 -35.35
C LEU A 707 -1.88 1.95 -36.63
N THR A 708 -2.28 0.73 -36.98
CA THR A 708 -3.12 0.44 -38.15
C THR A 708 -4.53 1.00 -37.97
N VAL A 709 -5.10 0.87 -36.77
CA VAL A 709 -6.44 1.37 -36.43
C VAL A 709 -6.47 2.90 -36.34
N ASN A 710 -5.35 3.53 -35.97
CA ASN A 710 -5.26 4.97 -35.72
C ASN A 710 -4.24 5.66 -36.66
N PRO A 711 -4.58 5.94 -37.93
CA PRO A 711 -3.66 6.56 -38.89
C PRO A 711 -3.21 7.97 -38.46
N GLY A 712 -4.01 8.69 -37.67
CA GLY A 712 -3.66 9.99 -37.10
C GLY A 712 -2.46 9.93 -36.16
N VAL A 713 -2.38 8.86 -35.36
CA VAL A 713 -1.25 8.51 -34.49
C VAL A 713 -0.06 8.14 -35.38
N ALA A 714 -0.19 7.13 -36.25
CA ALA A 714 0.88 6.65 -37.11
C ALA A 714 1.57 7.75 -37.93
N SER A 715 0.83 8.76 -38.39
CA SER A 715 1.40 9.88 -39.16
C SER A 715 2.26 10.85 -38.34
N ARG A 716 2.08 10.93 -37.01
CA ARG A 716 2.77 11.86 -36.11
C ARG A 716 4.00 11.28 -35.44
N PHE A 717 4.05 9.95 -35.29
CA PHE A 717 5.25 9.26 -34.84
C PHE A 717 6.27 9.14 -35.98
N SER A 718 7.52 9.44 -35.68
CA SER A 718 8.56 9.57 -36.70
C SER A 718 9.24 8.24 -37.02
N ARG A 719 9.37 7.38 -36.01
CA ARG A 719 10.05 6.08 -36.07
C ARG A 719 9.48 5.12 -35.04
N THR A 720 9.58 3.83 -35.36
CA THR A 720 9.35 2.73 -34.44
C THR A 720 10.70 2.12 -34.06
N ILE A 721 10.97 2.02 -32.77
CA ILE A 721 12.17 1.41 -32.20
C ILE A 721 11.77 0.09 -31.56
N THR A 722 12.32 -1.01 -32.08
CA THR A 722 12.06 -2.36 -31.58
C THR A 722 13.15 -2.80 -30.61
N PHE A 723 12.71 -3.11 -29.39
CA PHE A 723 13.48 -3.67 -28.29
C PHE A 723 13.38 -5.19 -28.36
N GLY A 724 14.47 -5.83 -28.79
CA GLY A 724 14.58 -7.29 -28.81
C GLY A 724 14.76 -7.87 -27.41
N ASP A 725 14.42 -9.15 -27.27
CA ASP A 725 14.73 -9.91 -26.06
C ASP A 725 16.25 -10.04 -25.88
N TYR A 726 16.68 -10.07 -24.62
CA TYR A 726 18.09 -10.28 -24.30
C TYR A 726 18.53 -11.72 -24.57
N GLY A 727 19.69 -11.85 -25.18
CA GLY A 727 20.41 -13.11 -25.29
C GLY A 727 20.93 -13.59 -23.93
N PRO A 728 21.24 -14.90 -23.76
CA PRO A 728 21.80 -15.42 -22.50
C PRO A 728 23.06 -14.68 -22.02
N GLN A 729 23.93 -14.29 -22.96
CA GLN A 729 25.13 -13.49 -22.66
C GLN A 729 24.82 -12.06 -22.20
N GLU A 730 23.71 -11.49 -22.65
CA GLU A 730 23.26 -10.17 -22.20
C GLU A 730 22.60 -10.25 -20.82
N LEU A 731 21.81 -11.29 -20.57
CA LEU A 731 21.24 -11.56 -19.24
C LEU A 731 22.33 -11.81 -18.20
N LEU A 732 23.38 -12.56 -18.54
CA LEU A 732 24.56 -12.75 -17.69
C LEU A 732 25.21 -11.41 -17.34
N ARG A 733 25.47 -10.54 -18.33
CA ARG A 733 26.05 -9.21 -18.10
C ARG A 733 25.18 -8.32 -17.20
N ILE A 734 23.86 -8.45 -17.28
CA ILE A 734 22.93 -7.73 -16.38
C ILE A 734 23.06 -8.24 -14.93
N VAL A 735 23.31 -9.54 -14.73
CA VAL A 735 23.58 -10.11 -13.40
C VAL A 735 24.95 -9.67 -12.88
N GLU A 736 25.98 -9.67 -13.74
CA GLU A 736 27.32 -9.16 -13.39
C GLU A 736 27.28 -7.71 -12.92
N GLN A 737 26.57 -6.86 -13.66
CA GLN A 737 26.40 -5.44 -13.30
C GLN A 737 25.69 -5.26 -11.97
N GLN A 738 24.67 -6.07 -11.68
CA GLN A 738 23.99 -6.03 -10.39
C GLN A 738 24.85 -6.55 -9.25
N ALA A 739 25.63 -7.61 -9.50
CA ALA A 739 26.57 -8.12 -8.52
C ALA A 739 27.58 -7.03 -8.16
N GLU A 740 28.18 -6.35 -9.14
CA GLU A 740 29.12 -5.26 -8.92
C GLU A 740 28.49 -4.09 -8.16
N GLU A 741 27.27 -3.68 -8.53
CA GLU A 741 26.53 -2.60 -7.85
C GLU A 741 26.24 -2.91 -6.36
N HIS A 742 26.05 -4.18 -6.02
CA HIS A 742 25.76 -4.64 -4.66
C HIS A 742 26.99 -5.24 -3.95
N GLU A 743 28.20 -4.97 -4.45
CA GLU A 743 29.48 -5.45 -3.90
C GLU A 743 29.66 -6.98 -3.85
N TYR A 744 28.93 -7.71 -4.68
CA TYR A 744 29.11 -9.15 -4.92
C TYR A 744 30.05 -9.43 -6.09
N ARG A 745 30.70 -10.59 -6.04
CA ARG A 745 31.58 -11.13 -7.09
C ARG A 745 31.13 -12.54 -7.47
N LEU A 746 31.20 -12.88 -8.76
CA LEU A 746 30.91 -14.23 -9.22
C LEU A 746 32.11 -15.14 -8.94
N GLY A 747 31.87 -16.21 -8.18
CA GLY A 747 32.84 -17.25 -7.87
C GLY A 747 33.19 -18.14 -9.06
N GLU A 748 34.17 -19.01 -8.87
CA GLU A 748 34.66 -19.90 -9.94
C GLU A 748 33.53 -20.79 -10.48
N GLY A 749 33.33 -20.77 -11.80
CA GLY A 749 32.32 -21.57 -12.49
C GLY A 749 30.90 -20.98 -12.51
N THR A 750 30.62 -19.91 -11.77
CA THR A 750 29.28 -19.29 -11.67
C THR A 750 28.83 -18.67 -12.99
N GLU A 751 29.72 -17.96 -13.69
CA GLU A 751 29.42 -17.37 -15.01
C GLU A 751 28.95 -18.43 -16.01
N LYS A 752 29.63 -19.58 -16.06
CA LYS A 752 29.28 -20.68 -16.95
C LYS A 752 27.94 -21.29 -16.57
N ALA A 753 27.67 -21.45 -15.27
CA ALA A 753 26.41 -21.99 -14.77
C ALA A 753 25.22 -21.04 -15.05
N LEU A 754 25.41 -19.73 -14.85
CA LEU A 754 24.44 -18.69 -15.21
C LEU A 754 24.15 -18.69 -16.72
N LEU A 755 25.19 -18.82 -17.54
CA LEU A 755 25.02 -18.88 -18.99
C LEU A 755 24.22 -20.12 -19.42
N THR A 756 24.50 -21.28 -18.84
CA THR A 756 23.71 -22.50 -19.07
C THR A 756 22.27 -22.30 -18.60
N TYR A 757 22.07 -21.77 -17.39
CA TYR A 757 20.76 -21.48 -16.84
C TYR A 757 19.92 -20.59 -17.78
N PHE A 758 20.45 -19.46 -18.23
CA PHE A 758 19.74 -18.56 -19.15
C PHE A 758 19.57 -19.12 -20.57
N THR A 759 20.38 -20.11 -20.96
CA THR A 759 20.21 -20.83 -22.23
C THR A 759 19.05 -21.81 -22.15
N ASP A 760 18.92 -22.50 -21.02
CA ASP A 760 17.89 -23.52 -20.79
C ASP A 760 16.55 -22.93 -20.31
N LEU A 761 16.54 -21.65 -19.92
CA LEU A 761 15.36 -20.96 -19.44
C LEU A 761 14.32 -20.79 -20.57
N PRO A 762 13.06 -21.24 -20.38
CA PRO A 762 12.05 -21.15 -21.42
C PRO A 762 11.65 -19.69 -21.68
N LYS A 763 11.88 -19.22 -22.91
CA LYS A 763 11.48 -17.89 -23.37
C LYS A 763 10.07 -17.94 -23.94
N GLY A 764 9.08 -17.82 -23.06
CA GLY A 764 7.67 -17.68 -23.46
C GLY A 764 7.33 -16.25 -23.93
N PRO A 765 6.10 -16.01 -24.42
CA PRO A 765 5.65 -14.70 -24.92
C PRO A 765 5.68 -13.57 -23.88
N ALA A 766 5.63 -13.91 -22.58
CA ALA A 766 5.66 -12.98 -21.45
C ALA A 766 7.01 -12.97 -20.72
N PHE A 767 8.10 -13.36 -21.38
CA PHE A 767 9.42 -13.43 -20.75
C PHE A 767 9.89 -12.04 -20.26
N GLY A 768 10.21 -11.94 -18.97
CA GLY A 768 10.52 -10.68 -18.29
C GLY A 768 11.90 -10.07 -18.57
N ASN A 769 12.74 -10.70 -19.42
CA ASN A 769 14.05 -10.19 -19.84
C ASN A 769 14.93 -9.68 -18.68
N GLY A 770 15.26 -8.39 -18.62
CA GLY A 770 16.08 -7.80 -17.56
C GLY A 770 15.44 -7.91 -16.17
N ARG A 771 14.10 -7.98 -16.09
CA ARG A 771 13.40 -8.30 -14.82
C ARG A 771 13.73 -9.72 -14.37
N THR A 772 13.76 -10.68 -15.29
CA THR A 772 14.15 -12.06 -14.99
C THR A 772 15.61 -12.12 -14.51
N ALA A 773 16.54 -11.39 -15.15
CA ALA A 773 17.93 -11.34 -14.71
C ALA A 773 18.07 -10.78 -13.28
N ARG A 774 17.32 -9.71 -12.94
CA ARG A 774 17.24 -9.17 -11.56
C ARG A 774 16.72 -10.21 -10.57
N GLN A 775 15.62 -10.85 -10.89
CA GLN A 775 15.04 -11.91 -10.06
C GLN A 775 15.99 -13.09 -9.87
N THR A 776 16.76 -13.48 -10.90
CA THR A 776 17.80 -14.50 -10.78
C THR A 776 18.89 -14.07 -9.81
N PHE A 777 19.37 -12.82 -9.88
CA PHE A 777 20.37 -12.29 -8.95
C PHE A 777 19.84 -12.24 -7.51
N GLU A 778 18.65 -11.68 -7.28
CA GLU A 778 17.99 -11.64 -5.97
C GLU A 778 17.85 -13.05 -5.37
N SER A 779 17.44 -14.02 -6.20
CA SER A 779 17.34 -15.43 -5.83
C SER A 779 18.68 -16.07 -5.48
N MET A 780 19.77 -15.60 -6.09
CA MET A 780 21.13 -16.04 -5.76
C MET A 780 21.60 -15.44 -4.44
N VAL A 781 21.30 -14.16 -4.19
CA VAL A 781 21.60 -13.50 -2.91
C VAL A 781 20.87 -14.18 -1.74
N GLU A 782 19.60 -14.53 -1.94
CA GLU A 782 18.81 -15.24 -0.92
C GLU A 782 19.43 -16.61 -0.56
N ARG A 783 19.83 -17.39 -1.58
CA ARG A 783 20.47 -18.71 -1.38
C ARG A 783 21.86 -18.58 -0.78
N HIS A 784 22.64 -17.59 -1.24
CA HIS A 784 23.94 -17.24 -0.66
C HIS A 784 23.82 -16.92 0.82
N ALA A 785 22.84 -16.10 1.22
CA ALA A 785 22.60 -15.78 2.63
C ALA A 785 22.28 -17.04 3.46
N GLY A 786 21.48 -17.96 2.92
CA GLY A 786 21.19 -19.25 3.55
C GLY A 786 22.44 -20.13 3.73
N ARG A 787 23.34 -20.15 2.73
CA ARG A 787 24.61 -20.90 2.77
C ARG A 787 25.61 -20.29 3.75
N VAL A 788 25.82 -18.97 3.69
CA VAL A 788 26.74 -18.23 4.56
C VAL A 788 26.29 -18.29 6.02
N ALA A 789 24.98 -18.28 6.29
CA ALA A 789 24.45 -18.40 7.65
C ALA A 789 24.83 -19.72 8.35
N GLN A 790 25.26 -20.75 7.61
CA GLN A 790 25.74 -22.02 8.16
C GLN A 790 27.25 -22.01 8.48
N LEU A 791 27.99 -20.95 8.11
CA LEU A 791 29.42 -20.79 8.39
C LEU A 791 29.63 -20.10 9.74
N SER A 792 30.65 -20.54 10.48
CA SER A 792 30.88 -20.11 11.88
C SER A 792 31.58 -18.74 11.99
N ASP A 793 32.43 -18.40 11.02
CA ASP A 793 33.17 -17.14 10.96
C ASP A 793 33.49 -16.80 9.49
N PRO A 794 32.50 -16.30 8.73
CA PRO A 794 32.67 -16.13 7.30
C PRO A 794 33.62 -14.97 6.97
N GLY A 795 34.63 -15.24 6.15
CA GLY A 795 35.56 -14.22 5.67
C GLY A 795 34.93 -13.28 4.64
N THR A 796 35.57 -12.15 4.33
CA THR A 796 35.08 -11.18 3.32
C THR A 796 34.83 -11.81 1.95
N ASP A 797 35.61 -12.81 1.57
CA ASP A 797 35.39 -13.53 0.31
C ASP A 797 34.15 -14.42 0.36
N GLU A 798 33.82 -15.05 1.49
CA GLU A 798 32.60 -15.85 1.64
C GLU A 798 31.34 -14.97 1.68
N LEU A 799 31.47 -13.76 2.22
CA LEU A 799 30.40 -12.75 2.23
C LEU A 799 30.14 -12.13 0.85
N THR A 800 31.11 -12.16 -0.07
CA THR A 800 31.01 -11.47 -1.37
C THR A 800 30.92 -12.41 -2.58
N LEU A 801 31.28 -13.70 -2.45
CA LEU A 801 31.30 -14.64 -3.59
C LEU A 801 30.00 -15.44 -3.75
N LEU A 802 29.38 -15.31 -4.94
CA LEU A 802 28.25 -16.13 -5.39
C LEU A 802 28.74 -17.34 -6.18
N PHE A 803 28.33 -18.54 -5.79
CA PHE A 803 28.73 -19.81 -6.41
C PHE A 803 27.61 -20.42 -7.26
N PRO A 804 27.90 -21.43 -8.12
CA PRO A 804 26.88 -22.10 -8.94
C PRO A 804 25.74 -22.73 -8.12
N GLU A 805 26.01 -23.12 -6.87
CA GLU A 805 25.04 -23.69 -5.93
C GLU A 805 24.00 -22.67 -5.45
N ASP A 806 24.28 -21.37 -5.58
CA ASP A 806 23.36 -20.29 -5.24
C ASP A 806 22.32 -20.04 -6.36
N LEU A 807 22.44 -20.69 -7.52
CA LEU A 807 21.48 -20.53 -8.62
C LEU A 807 20.08 -21.07 -8.29
N PRO A 808 19.01 -20.39 -8.72
CA PRO A 808 17.67 -20.94 -8.65
C PRO A 808 17.49 -22.17 -9.54
N THR A 809 16.60 -23.07 -9.13
CA THR A 809 16.15 -24.18 -9.97
C THR A 809 15.33 -23.66 -11.15
N LEU A 810 15.43 -24.31 -12.32
CA LEU A 810 14.63 -23.95 -13.48
C LEU A 810 13.13 -24.11 -13.18
N PRO A 811 12.28 -23.15 -13.58
CA PRO A 811 10.84 -23.25 -13.41
C PRO A 811 10.27 -24.39 -14.26
N VAL A 812 9.49 -25.28 -13.64
CA VAL A 812 8.77 -26.35 -14.35
C VAL A 812 7.55 -25.73 -15.02
N LEU A 813 7.50 -25.72 -16.36
CA LEU A 813 6.31 -25.29 -17.08
C LEU A 813 5.13 -26.22 -16.75
N PRO A 814 3.93 -25.70 -16.47
CA PRO A 814 2.74 -26.54 -16.38
C PRO A 814 2.54 -27.27 -17.71
N ALA A 815 2.29 -28.58 -17.63
CA ALA A 815 1.98 -29.38 -18.82
C ALA A 815 0.78 -28.76 -19.56
N PRO A 816 0.81 -28.67 -20.90
CA PRO A 816 -0.30 -28.14 -21.66
C PRO A 816 -1.56 -28.97 -21.38
N CYS A 817 -2.62 -28.31 -20.94
CA CYS A 817 -3.96 -28.89 -20.78
C CYS A 817 -4.61 -29.19 -22.13
#